data_AF-A0A4V6L296-F1
#
_entry.id   AF-A0A4V6L296-F1
#
_cell.length_a   1.000
_cell.length_b   1.000
_cell.length_c   1.000
_cell.angle_alpha   90.00
_cell.angle_beta   90.00
_cell.angle_gamma   90.00
#
_symmetry.space_group_name_H-M   'P 1'
#
loop_
_entity.id
_entity.type
_entity.pdbx_description
1 polymer ?
#
loop_
_entity_poly.entity_id
_entity_poly.type
_entity_poly.pdbx_seq_one_letter_code
_entity_poly.pdbx_strand_id
1 'polypeptide(L)'
;MITKLKAMNWMPFLHTILLFITAFYINFYSLNKQVMMALPGVATPFRALLSFSTKAAFMSLIIIIVYITLIINLKFLKKVSLSYLIYIVTNYFIVITQNLNNKSFRPISLFKYDFFQVDFLKMLLIVILPSMVISILVARFDKLKLLENLFEDFKKDNLLIGLLIGIAFFRTKSLLNFLIQDIPDLSIGTNFLNYVKFVSVQTMLLSVCITYIVWTLLRAFRHLRKLKPSFSIALITSLSMAIIFNFTLQYGVRTDVDLLGHFIFPGATGFQIYILTVIFLVVYVLTNRYLASTLFLSTLGIIISIANIIKEKMRSEPLLITDLLWIKEIKTVISFVDEKIILYLVIAFITPIVLYFLIKHFVDVTPIIMSKRLRFIVFISLLGALSSTFMVFKNEKDGKVQENIPIISKVNNSFNIEWMGFDANARYKSVLYVWTKQLTKKIMPEPKSYSKSKLQAISKKYKKLATEINQSRPHAITDRTVIYILSESLANPNRINGVTSSRDLLPNIDSIKSTTTSGLMHSDGYGGGTANMEFEALTGLPYYNFSSGVSTLYTEVVPKLQYFPSISNFYSPQNRFVMHPASVSNYNRGNVYRRLGFDNMIFSEGTKENFNDTSKVGVNMSDAALYNNILEKLDTKTSQFYSIITMQNHAPWSIGSPTEVIATGNNFSESENDNLTEYARLLTYTDKSTMDFLDKVSQIEKDITVVFYGDHLPGLYPDSIFRGQEDSQYKTDYFIWSNHDNNQLNYPLVNSSDFPAELLKHTNSKVSPYYALLTKVLDEASIDKIDLNAEQKITAEDLKLVQYDMTLGKNYLMDQGFYKIGD
;
A
#
# COMPACT_ATOMS: atom_id res chain seq x y z
N MET A 1 16.56 24.47 -43.92
CA MET A 1 15.57 24.85 -42.88
C MET A 1 14.88 26.17 -43.22
N ILE A 2 15.64 27.23 -43.56
CA ILE A 2 15.11 28.56 -43.95
C ILE A 2 14.20 28.51 -45.20
N THR A 3 14.54 27.72 -46.21
CA THR A 3 13.71 27.49 -47.42
C THR A 3 12.41 26.75 -47.12
N LYS A 4 12.38 25.85 -46.13
CA LYS A 4 11.16 25.16 -45.67
C LYS A 4 10.25 26.08 -44.84
N LEU A 5 10.82 27.04 -44.11
CA LEU A 5 10.07 28.05 -43.35
C LEU A 5 9.41 29.10 -44.26
N LYS A 6 10.09 29.50 -45.35
CA LYS A 6 9.52 30.42 -46.36
C LYS A 6 8.37 29.81 -47.17
N ALA A 7 8.35 28.49 -47.33
CA ALA A 7 7.31 27.77 -48.07
C ALA A 7 6.11 27.34 -47.20
N MET A 8 6.10 27.65 -45.90
CA MET A 8 5.05 27.23 -44.98
C MET A 8 3.90 28.23 -44.99
N ASN A 9 2.66 27.77 -45.25
CA ASN A 9 1.47 28.59 -45.02
C ASN A 9 1.32 28.82 -43.51
N TRP A 10 1.55 30.05 -43.05
CA TRP A 10 1.52 30.43 -41.64
C TRP A 10 0.09 30.56 -41.08
N MET A 11 -0.92 30.72 -41.94
CA MET A 11 -2.30 30.99 -41.50
C MET A 11 -2.89 29.88 -40.62
N PRO A 12 -2.83 28.57 -40.98
CA PRO A 12 -3.30 27.50 -40.11
C PRO A 12 -2.60 27.42 -38.75
N PHE A 13 -1.33 27.84 -38.69
CA PHE A 13 -0.54 27.87 -37.45
C PHE A 13 -0.98 29.03 -36.56
N LEU A 14 -1.16 30.22 -37.12
CA LEU A 14 -1.67 31.40 -36.41
C LEU A 14 -3.06 31.16 -35.82
N HIS A 15 -3.99 30.55 -36.57
CA HIS A 15 -5.30 30.16 -36.04
C HIS A 15 -5.20 29.20 -34.83
N THR A 16 -4.21 28.31 -34.84
CA THR A 16 -4.00 27.36 -33.73
C THR A 16 -3.51 28.08 -32.49
N ILE A 17 -2.53 28.98 -32.64
CA ILE A 17 -2.03 29.82 -31.54
C ILE A 17 -3.16 30.66 -30.95
N LEU A 18 -3.93 31.34 -31.82
CA LEU A 18 -5.04 32.19 -31.38
C LEU A 18 -6.06 31.40 -30.57
N LEU A 19 -6.43 30.19 -31.01
CA LEU A 19 -7.34 29.32 -30.27
C LEU A 19 -6.79 28.88 -28.91
N PHE A 20 -5.49 28.57 -28.80
CA PHE A 20 -4.88 28.25 -27.51
C PHE A 20 -4.84 29.46 -26.57
N ILE A 21 -4.51 30.66 -27.07
CA ILE A 21 -4.57 31.91 -26.28
C ILE A 21 -5.98 32.17 -25.77
N THR A 22 -6.96 31.99 -26.66
CA THR A 22 -8.38 32.19 -26.37
C THR A 22 -8.87 31.22 -25.28
N ALA A 23 -8.57 29.93 -25.42
CA ALA A 23 -8.90 28.92 -24.41
C ALA A 23 -8.17 29.17 -23.09
N PHE A 24 -6.90 29.59 -23.14
CA PHE A 24 -6.12 29.94 -21.96
C PHE A 24 -6.83 30.99 -21.13
N TYR A 25 -7.27 32.12 -21.70
CA TYR A 25 -7.92 33.17 -20.91
C TYR A 25 -9.27 32.74 -20.30
N ILE A 26 -10.04 31.89 -20.99
CA ILE A 26 -11.30 31.35 -20.45
C ILE A 26 -11.03 30.39 -19.28
N ASN A 27 -10.05 29.50 -19.43
CA ASN A 27 -9.65 28.55 -18.39
C ASN A 27 -8.98 29.27 -17.21
N PHE A 28 -8.15 30.27 -17.48
CA PHE A 28 -7.49 31.12 -16.50
C PHE A 28 -8.51 31.84 -15.64
N TYR A 29 -9.52 32.47 -16.26
CA TYR A 29 -10.64 33.07 -15.53
C TYR A 29 -11.40 32.03 -14.68
N SER A 30 -11.73 30.86 -15.26
CA SER A 30 -12.50 29.82 -14.57
C SER A 30 -11.79 29.30 -13.32
N LEU A 31 -10.47 29.12 -13.40
CA LEU A 31 -9.63 28.70 -12.28
C LEU A 31 -9.50 29.82 -11.23
N ASN A 32 -9.14 31.04 -11.64
CA ASN A 32 -9.03 32.19 -10.73
C ASN A 32 -10.34 32.40 -9.96
N LYS A 33 -11.49 32.38 -10.65
CA LYS A 33 -12.80 32.57 -10.02
C LYS A 33 -13.06 31.55 -8.91
N GLN A 34 -12.79 30.27 -9.15
CA GLN A 34 -12.99 29.22 -8.14
C GLN A 34 -12.05 29.39 -6.94
N VAL A 35 -10.78 29.68 -7.19
CA VAL A 35 -9.80 29.91 -6.13
C VAL A 35 -10.22 31.07 -5.24
N MET A 36 -10.59 32.21 -5.84
CA MET A 36 -10.99 33.41 -5.10
C MET A 36 -12.31 33.24 -4.34
N MET A 37 -13.19 32.33 -4.79
CA MET A 37 -14.42 31.97 -4.08
C MET A 37 -14.19 30.99 -2.92
N ALA A 38 -13.12 30.19 -2.99
CA ALA A 38 -12.82 29.17 -1.99
C ALA A 38 -11.95 29.69 -0.84
N LEU A 39 -11.14 30.72 -1.07
CA LEU A 39 -10.21 31.25 -0.08
C LEU A 39 -10.70 32.59 0.51
N PRO A 40 -10.74 32.74 1.84
CA PRO A 40 -11.09 34.01 2.48
C PRO A 40 -9.96 35.04 2.36
N GLY A 41 -10.27 36.32 2.61
CA GLY A 41 -9.24 37.35 2.82
C GLY A 41 -8.50 37.85 1.56
N VAL A 42 -9.02 37.64 0.35
CA VAL A 42 -8.35 38.00 -0.92
C VAL A 42 -7.99 39.49 -1.02
N ALA A 43 -6.69 39.79 -1.12
CA ALA A 43 -6.15 41.14 -1.26
C ALA A 43 -6.45 41.80 -2.62
N THR A 44 -6.38 43.13 -2.67
CA THR A 44 -6.77 43.95 -3.84
C THR A 44 -6.10 43.55 -5.17
N PRO A 45 -4.79 43.24 -5.25
CA PRO A 45 -4.14 42.87 -6.52
C PRO A 45 -4.79 41.64 -7.18
N PHE A 46 -5.21 40.67 -6.38
CA PHE A 46 -5.87 39.45 -6.84
C PHE A 46 -7.29 39.71 -7.38
N ARG A 47 -8.02 40.65 -6.77
CA ARG A 47 -9.33 41.10 -7.28
C ARG A 47 -9.19 41.82 -8.62
N ALA A 48 -8.16 42.63 -8.79
CA ALA A 48 -7.84 43.27 -10.06
C ALA A 48 -7.53 42.24 -11.16
N LEU A 49 -6.78 41.18 -10.84
CA LEU A 49 -6.53 40.06 -11.74
C LEU A 49 -7.81 39.32 -12.13
N LEU A 50 -8.75 39.11 -11.20
CA LEU A 50 -10.04 38.51 -11.51
C LEU A 50 -10.85 39.40 -12.47
N SER A 51 -10.85 40.71 -12.28
CA SER A 51 -11.49 41.67 -13.19
C SER A 51 -10.87 41.64 -14.59
N PHE A 52 -9.54 41.66 -14.67
CA PHE A 52 -8.81 41.52 -15.94
C PHE A 52 -9.14 40.20 -16.65
N SER A 53 -9.02 39.06 -15.95
CA SER A 53 -9.30 37.75 -16.52
C SER A 53 -10.76 37.59 -16.96
N THR A 54 -11.71 38.22 -16.27
CA THR A 54 -13.12 38.26 -16.69
C THR A 54 -13.28 38.96 -18.06
N LYS A 55 -12.67 40.14 -18.24
CA LYS A 55 -12.72 40.88 -19.51
C LYS A 55 -12.03 40.10 -20.63
N ALA A 56 -10.86 39.52 -20.35
CA ALA A 56 -10.11 38.71 -21.31
C ALA A 56 -10.88 37.44 -21.72
N ALA A 57 -11.54 36.77 -20.78
CA ALA A 57 -12.38 35.60 -21.05
C ALA A 57 -13.61 35.96 -21.89
N PHE A 58 -14.23 37.12 -21.65
CA PHE A 58 -15.35 37.61 -22.46
C PHE A 58 -14.95 37.85 -23.93
N MET A 59 -13.84 38.57 -24.16
CA MET A 59 -13.29 38.77 -25.50
C MET A 59 -12.93 37.43 -26.17
N SER A 60 -12.36 36.51 -25.40
CA SER A 60 -12.01 35.17 -25.89
C SER A 60 -13.25 34.37 -26.29
N LEU A 61 -14.35 34.50 -25.56
CA LEU A 61 -15.60 33.81 -25.88
C LEU A 61 -16.18 34.28 -27.21
N ILE A 62 -16.10 35.58 -27.52
CA ILE A 62 -16.50 36.14 -28.83
C ILE A 62 -15.66 35.52 -29.96
N ILE A 63 -14.34 35.39 -29.75
CA ILE A 63 -13.45 34.76 -30.74
C ILE A 63 -13.87 33.30 -30.97
N ILE A 64 -14.13 32.52 -29.91
CA ILE A 64 -14.60 31.13 -30.04
C ILE A 64 -15.91 31.05 -30.83
N ILE A 65 -16.86 31.96 -30.57
CA ILE A 65 -18.14 32.00 -31.30
C ILE A 65 -17.90 32.14 -32.80
N VAL A 66 -17.00 33.03 -33.23
CA VAL A 66 -16.63 33.22 -34.64
C VAL A 66 -16.05 31.93 -35.24
N TYR A 67 -15.12 31.28 -34.54
CA TYR A 67 -14.54 30.01 -35.04
C TYR A 67 -15.57 28.88 -35.15
N ILE A 68 -16.51 28.80 -34.20
CA ILE A 68 -17.57 27.78 -34.24
C ILE A 68 -18.54 28.05 -35.38
N THR A 69 -18.94 29.31 -35.62
CA THR A 69 -19.83 29.72 -36.72
C THR A 69 -19.39 29.13 -38.07
N LEU A 70 -18.08 29.04 -38.30
CA LEU A 70 -17.49 28.60 -39.57
C LEU A 70 -17.46 27.08 -39.74
N ILE A 71 -17.59 26.31 -38.66
CA ILE A 71 -17.50 24.84 -38.69
C ILE A 71 -18.75 24.14 -38.16
N ILE A 72 -19.70 24.89 -37.63
CA ILE A 72 -20.89 24.36 -36.98
C ILE A 72 -21.76 23.64 -38.00
N ASN A 73 -22.02 22.36 -37.72
CA ASN A 73 -22.91 21.50 -38.47
C ASN A 73 -23.32 20.33 -37.57
N LEU A 74 -24.25 19.50 -38.05
CA LEU A 74 -24.73 18.35 -37.28
C LEU A 74 -23.61 17.38 -36.86
N LYS A 75 -22.56 17.23 -37.68
CA LYS A 75 -21.40 16.38 -37.38
C LYS A 75 -20.55 16.96 -36.24
N PHE A 76 -20.32 18.27 -36.24
CA PHE A 76 -19.64 18.98 -35.16
C PHE A 76 -20.43 18.85 -33.85
N LEU A 77 -21.74 19.11 -33.87
CA LEU A 77 -22.61 18.99 -32.69
C LEU A 77 -22.65 17.57 -32.12
N LYS A 78 -22.69 16.53 -32.97
CA LYS A 78 -22.58 15.13 -32.55
C LYS A 78 -21.25 14.84 -31.85
N LYS A 79 -20.12 15.37 -32.35
CA LYS A 79 -18.82 15.19 -31.70
C LYS A 79 -18.73 15.91 -30.37
N VAL A 80 -19.21 17.17 -30.29
CA VAL A 80 -19.27 17.93 -29.03
C VAL A 80 -20.10 17.16 -27.99
N SER A 81 -21.28 16.70 -28.37
CA SER A 81 -22.19 15.95 -27.49
C SER A 81 -21.54 14.64 -27.01
N LEU A 82 -20.90 13.89 -27.90
CA LEU A 82 -20.18 12.66 -27.54
C LEU A 82 -19.01 12.94 -26.60
N SER A 83 -18.18 13.95 -26.89
CA SER A 83 -17.05 14.33 -26.04
C SER A 83 -17.50 14.80 -24.65
N TYR A 84 -18.60 15.55 -24.58
CA TYR A 84 -19.20 15.98 -23.32
C TYR A 84 -19.73 14.78 -22.52
N LEU A 85 -20.48 13.87 -23.15
CA LEU A 85 -21.01 12.66 -22.48
C LEU A 85 -19.88 11.82 -21.87
N ILE A 86 -18.81 11.58 -22.64
CA ILE A 86 -17.66 10.82 -22.15
C ILE A 86 -16.98 11.56 -21.00
N TYR A 87 -16.81 12.87 -21.13
CA TYR A 87 -16.21 13.70 -20.09
C TYR A 87 -16.99 13.63 -18.77
N ILE A 88 -18.31 13.82 -18.78
CA ILE A 88 -19.10 13.81 -17.53
C ILE A 88 -19.09 12.44 -16.85
N VAL A 89 -19.18 11.34 -17.63
CA VAL A 89 -19.11 9.98 -17.09
C VAL A 89 -17.74 9.73 -16.48
N THR A 90 -16.67 10.09 -17.19
CA THR A 90 -15.29 9.90 -16.74
C THR A 90 -14.99 10.72 -15.48
N ASN A 91 -15.37 12.00 -15.47
CA ASN A 91 -15.20 12.89 -14.33
C ASN A 91 -15.97 12.37 -13.10
N TYR A 92 -17.19 11.90 -13.29
CA TYR A 92 -17.99 11.39 -12.19
C TYR A 92 -17.44 10.08 -11.61
N PHE A 93 -16.86 9.22 -12.45
CA PHE A 93 -16.22 8.01 -11.98
C PHE A 93 -14.99 8.31 -11.09
N ILE A 94 -14.26 9.38 -11.41
CA ILE A 94 -13.19 9.92 -10.55
C ILE A 94 -13.78 10.44 -9.23
N VAL A 95 -14.88 11.20 -9.27
CA VAL A 95 -15.58 11.69 -8.05
C VAL A 95 -16.04 10.53 -7.17
N ILE A 96 -16.61 9.47 -7.76
CA ILE A 96 -17.00 8.25 -7.02
C ILE A 96 -15.78 7.66 -6.32
N THR A 97 -14.67 7.47 -7.05
CA THR A 97 -13.46 6.88 -6.48
C THR A 97 -12.91 7.71 -5.32
N GLN A 98 -12.91 9.04 -5.47
CA GLN A 98 -12.44 9.97 -4.42
C GLN A 98 -13.34 10.01 -3.18
N ASN A 99 -14.56 9.49 -3.28
CA ASN A 99 -15.54 9.45 -2.18
C ASN A 99 -15.83 8.02 -1.72
N LEU A 100 -15.00 7.04 -2.06
CA LEU A 100 -15.21 5.65 -1.62
C LEU A 100 -15.21 5.50 -0.10
N ASN A 101 -14.39 6.30 0.59
CA ASN A 101 -14.35 6.33 2.05
C ASN A 101 -15.35 7.32 2.68
N ASN A 102 -16.26 7.90 1.90
CA ASN A 102 -17.27 8.82 2.40
C ASN A 102 -18.59 8.09 2.63
N LYS A 103 -18.89 7.73 3.88
CA LYS A 103 -20.16 7.06 4.26
C LYS A 103 -21.43 7.81 3.81
N SER A 104 -21.36 9.14 3.73
CA SER A 104 -22.47 10.01 3.32
C SER A 104 -22.63 10.12 1.79
N PHE A 105 -21.64 9.65 1.03
CA PHE A 105 -21.68 9.70 -0.42
C PHE A 105 -22.71 8.70 -0.96
N ARG A 106 -23.52 9.18 -1.90
CA ARG A 106 -24.55 8.40 -2.58
C ARG A 106 -24.35 8.58 -4.09
N PRO A 107 -23.81 7.58 -4.81
CA PRO A 107 -23.50 7.70 -6.24
C PRO A 107 -24.71 8.03 -7.13
N ILE A 108 -25.93 7.79 -6.65
CA ILE A 108 -27.17 8.05 -7.40
C ILE A 108 -27.59 9.54 -7.28
N SER A 109 -27.03 10.30 -6.34
CA SER A 109 -27.35 11.73 -6.12
C SER A 109 -26.64 12.64 -7.14
N LEU A 110 -26.91 12.43 -8.44
CA LEU A 110 -26.19 13.03 -9.57
C LEU A 110 -26.14 14.58 -9.52
N PHE A 111 -27.25 15.24 -9.17
CA PHE A 111 -27.30 16.70 -9.08
C PHE A 111 -26.50 17.26 -7.89
N LYS A 112 -26.55 16.59 -6.73
CA LYS A 112 -25.81 16.99 -5.52
C LYS A 112 -24.31 17.02 -5.77
N TYR A 113 -23.82 16.09 -6.59
CA TYR A 113 -22.40 15.90 -6.89
C TYR A 113 -22.01 16.40 -8.29
N ASP A 114 -22.81 17.32 -8.86
CA ASP A 114 -22.50 18.06 -10.10
C ASP A 114 -22.15 17.16 -11.30
N PHE A 115 -22.83 16.01 -11.44
CA PHE A 115 -22.64 15.08 -12.56
C PHE A 115 -22.83 15.75 -13.92
N PHE A 116 -23.94 16.49 -14.07
CA PHE A 116 -24.31 17.13 -15.33
C PHE A 116 -23.50 18.38 -15.65
N GLN A 117 -22.66 18.89 -14.73
CA GLN A 117 -21.86 20.10 -14.96
C GLN A 117 -22.72 21.23 -15.53
N VAL A 118 -23.81 21.58 -14.84
CA VAL A 118 -24.88 22.45 -15.36
C VAL A 118 -24.34 23.82 -15.79
N ASP A 119 -23.35 24.34 -15.08
CA ASP A 119 -22.72 25.62 -15.42
C ASP A 119 -21.88 25.55 -16.70
N PHE A 120 -21.28 24.39 -17.00
CA PHE A 120 -20.64 24.17 -18.30
C PHE A 120 -21.68 24.08 -19.42
N LEU A 121 -22.81 23.40 -19.20
CA LEU A 121 -23.90 23.34 -20.19
C LEU A 121 -24.44 24.72 -20.52
N LYS A 122 -24.67 25.59 -19.52
CA LYS A 122 -25.07 26.99 -19.75
C LYS A 122 -24.06 27.73 -20.63
N MET A 123 -22.77 27.58 -20.33
CA MET A 123 -21.71 28.21 -21.12
C MET A 123 -21.67 27.66 -22.55
N LEU A 124 -21.81 26.34 -22.72
CA LEU A 124 -21.86 25.71 -24.03
C LEU A 124 -23.04 26.23 -24.85
N LEU A 125 -24.22 26.44 -24.24
CA LEU A 125 -25.38 27.04 -24.90
C LEU A 125 -25.14 28.48 -25.32
N ILE A 126 -24.51 29.30 -24.45
CA ILE A 126 -24.13 30.70 -24.74
C ILE A 126 -23.15 30.78 -25.91
N VAL A 127 -22.37 29.75 -26.16
CA VAL A 127 -21.43 29.70 -27.28
C VAL A 127 -22.09 29.14 -28.54
N ILE A 128 -22.82 28.02 -28.43
CA ILE A 128 -23.38 27.31 -29.58
C ILE A 128 -24.57 28.05 -30.20
N LEU A 129 -25.50 28.59 -29.40
CA LEU A 129 -26.71 29.23 -29.94
C LEU A 129 -26.39 30.47 -30.80
N PRO A 130 -25.56 31.43 -30.34
CA PRO A 130 -25.17 32.56 -31.19
C PRO A 130 -24.40 32.10 -32.44
N SER A 131 -23.50 31.11 -32.32
CA SER A 131 -22.78 30.58 -33.49
C SER A 131 -23.72 29.97 -34.53
N MET A 132 -24.79 29.27 -34.11
CA MET A 132 -25.81 28.75 -35.04
C MET A 132 -26.54 29.89 -35.75
N VAL A 133 -27.00 30.91 -35.01
CA VAL A 133 -27.70 32.06 -35.57
C VAL A 133 -26.81 32.80 -36.58
N ILE A 134 -25.57 33.09 -36.20
CA ILE A 134 -24.61 33.77 -37.08
C ILE A 134 -24.29 32.91 -38.31
N SER A 135 -24.16 31.59 -38.16
CA SER A 135 -23.87 30.68 -39.28
C SER A 135 -25.00 30.70 -40.32
N ILE A 136 -26.26 30.72 -39.86
CA ILE A 136 -27.44 30.86 -40.73
C ILE A 136 -27.43 32.23 -41.45
N LEU A 137 -27.06 33.30 -40.76
CA LEU A 137 -26.97 34.64 -41.35
C LEU A 137 -25.84 34.73 -42.40
N VAL A 138 -24.66 34.18 -42.12
CA VAL A 138 -23.53 34.15 -43.06
C VAL A 138 -23.90 33.40 -44.34
N ALA A 139 -24.61 32.27 -44.21
CA ALA A 139 -25.09 31.50 -45.36
C ALA A 139 -26.14 32.25 -46.21
N ARG A 140 -26.86 33.23 -45.63
CA ARG A 140 -27.97 33.94 -46.28
C ARG A 140 -27.57 35.27 -46.93
N PHE A 141 -26.48 35.91 -46.49
CA PHE A 141 -26.07 37.24 -46.95
C PHE A 141 -24.68 37.24 -47.59
N ASP A 142 -24.59 37.51 -48.89
CA ASP A 142 -23.32 37.49 -49.65
C ASP A 142 -22.23 38.43 -49.11
N LYS A 143 -22.61 39.56 -48.51
CA LYS A 143 -21.66 40.49 -47.87
C LYS A 143 -20.92 39.87 -46.68
N LEU A 144 -21.47 38.83 -46.06
CA LEU A 144 -20.87 38.12 -44.93
C LEU A 144 -19.96 36.95 -45.36
N LYS A 145 -19.88 36.61 -46.66
CA LYS A 145 -18.95 35.59 -47.18
C LYS A 145 -17.48 35.99 -47.05
N LEU A 146 -17.17 37.28 -46.85
CA LEU A 146 -15.82 37.75 -46.50
C LEU A 146 -15.25 37.05 -45.25
N LEU A 147 -16.13 36.71 -44.29
CA LEU A 147 -15.79 35.98 -43.07
C LEU A 147 -15.39 34.53 -43.35
N GLU A 148 -15.96 33.88 -44.36
CA GLU A 148 -15.56 32.52 -44.77
C GLU A 148 -14.17 32.54 -45.43
N ASN A 149 -13.92 33.52 -46.31
CA ASN A 149 -12.64 33.67 -47.01
C ASN A 149 -11.46 33.91 -46.06
N LEU A 150 -11.67 34.65 -44.97
CA LEU A 150 -10.63 34.88 -43.95
C LEU A 150 -10.23 33.62 -43.17
N PHE A 151 -11.05 32.57 -43.21
CA PHE A 151 -10.86 31.34 -42.44
C PHE A 151 -10.95 30.06 -43.30
N GLU A 152 -10.83 30.18 -44.63
CA GLU A 152 -10.93 29.06 -45.57
C GLU A 152 -9.93 27.94 -45.27
N ASP A 153 -8.76 28.31 -44.75
CA ASP A 153 -7.68 27.43 -44.32
C ASP A 153 -7.95 26.71 -42.98
N PHE A 154 -9.02 27.04 -42.25
CA PHE A 154 -9.32 26.49 -40.93
C PHE A 154 -10.21 25.23 -40.99
N LYS A 155 -9.59 24.04 -40.83
CA LYS A 155 -10.30 22.73 -40.79
C LYS A 155 -10.07 21.93 -39.50
N LYS A 156 -9.85 22.60 -38.35
CA LYS A 156 -9.41 21.97 -37.10
C LYS A 156 -10.54 21.74 -36.07
N ASP A 157 -11.62 21.08 -36.50
CA ASP A 157 -12.79 20.81 -35.66
C ASP A 157 -12.48 20.09 -34.32
N ASN A 158 -11.65 19.05 -34.35
CA ASN A 158 -11.31 18.27 -33.14
C ASN A 158 -10.48 19.08 -32.11
N LEU A 159 -9.69 20.07 -32.58
CA LEU A 159 -8.93 20.95 -31.69
C LEU A 159 -9.89 21.84 -30.89
N LEU A 160 -10.84 22.47 -31.59
CA LEU A 160 -11.83 23.35 -30.96
C LEU A 160 -12.69 22.60 -29.94
N ILE A 161 -13.09 21.36 -30.25
CA ILE A 161 -13.82 20.50 -29.30
C ILE A 161 -12.97 20.22 -28.06
N GLY A 162 -11.68 19.91 -28.22
CA GLY A 162 -10.78 19.71 -27.09
C GLY A 162 -10.67 20.93 -26.18
N LEU A 163 -10.58 22.13 -26.76
CA LEU A 163 -10.55 23.38 -26.01
C LEU A 163 -11.88 23.64 -25.28
N LEU A 164 -13.02 23.37 -25.92
CA LEU A 164 -14.34 23.49 -25.29
C LEU A 164 -14.49 22.57 -24.08
N ILE A 165 -14.11 21.29 -24.20
CA ILE A 165 -14.14 20.34 -23.08
C ILE A 165 -13.15 20.73 -21.98
N GLY A 166 -12.01 21.33 -22.35
CA GLY A 166 -11.08 21.94 -21.39
C GLY A 166 -11.77 22.89 -20.42
N ILE A 167 -12.68 23.73 -20.91
CA ILE A 167 -13.42 24.69 -20.08
C ILE A 167 -14.26 23.99 -18.99
N ALA A 168 -14.82 22.81 -19.30
CA ALA A 168 -15.56 22.01 -18.32
C ALA A 168 -14.63 21.52 -17.20
N PHE A 169 -13.48 20.94 -17.57
CA PHE A 169 -12.49 20.44 -16.61
C PHE A 169 -12.00 21.51 -15.63
N PHE A 170 -11.73 22.71 -16.14
CA PHE A 170 -11.28 23.83 -15.31
C PHE A 170 -12.32 24.33 -14.31
N ARG A 171 -13.59 23.90 -14.40
CA ARG A 171 -14.69 24.26 -13.49
C ARG A 171 -14.99 23.22 -12.42
N THR A 172 -14.23 22.12 -12.39
CA THR A 172 -14.47 21.02 -11.46
C THR A 172 -13.90 21.29 -10.07
N LYS A 173 -14.66 20.92 -9.03
CA LYS A 173 -14.16 20.92 -7.64
C LYS A 173 -12.97 20.00 -7.44
N SER A 174 -12.88 18.88 -8.17
CA SER A 174 -11.74 17.97 -8.09
C SER A 174 -10.43 18.65 -8.51
N LEU A 175 -10.44 19.51 -9.54
CA LEU A 175 -9.26 20.26 -9.93
C LEU A 175 -8.88 21.28 -8.86
N LEU A 176 -9.87 22.00 -8.32
CA LEU A 176 -9.65 22.95 -7.23
C LEU A 176 -9.01 22.25 -6.03
N ASN A 177 -9.58 21.16 -5.55
CA ASN A 177 -9.05 20.38 -4.42
C ASN A 177 -7.62 19.89 -4.67
N PHE A 178 -7.29 19.54 -5.92
CA PHE A 178 -5.94 19.15 -6.29
C PHE A 178 -4.95 20.32 -6.23
N LEU A 179 -5.34 21.52 -6.68
CA LEU A 179 -4.45 22.67 -6.78
C LEU A 179 -4.37 23.53 -5.52
N ILE A 180 -5.43 23.55 -4.70
CA ILE A 180 -5.60 24.55 -3.62
C ILE A 180 -4.46 24.52 -2.59
N GLN A 181 -3.87 23.36 -2.35
CA GLN A 181 -2.75 23.21 -1.40
C GLN A 181 -1.45 23.89 -1.87
N ASP A 182 -1.29 24.14 -3.17
CA ASP A 182 -0.10 24.81 -3.72
C ASP A 182 -0.32 26.32 -3.89
N ILE A 183 -1.54 26.81 -3.61
CA ILE A 183 -1.89 28.21 -3.79
C ILE A 183 -1.31 28.99 -2.60
N PRO A 184 -0.47 30.02 -2.85
CA PRO A 184 0.05 30.84 -1.78
C PRO A 184 -1.08 31.65 -1.12
N ASP A 185 -0.85 32.08 0.13
CA ASP A 185 -1.82 32.87 0.86
C ASP A 185 -2.17 34.17 0.10
N LEU A 186 -3.45 34.30 -0.27
CA LEU A 186 -3.99 35.41 -1.06
C LEU A 186 -4.35 36.64 -0.22
N SER A 187 -4.29 36.54 1.10
CA SER A 187 -4.37 37.70 2.00
C SER A 187 -3.11 38.56 1.97
N ILE A 188 -1.99 37.95 1.57
CA ILE A 188 -0.69 38.61 1.49
C ILE A 188 -0.45 39.07 0.05
N GLY A 189 -0.56 40.37 -0.19
CA GLY A 189 -0.41 40.96 -1.54
C GLY A 189 0.94 40.68 -2.23
N THR A 190 2.02 40.46 -1.48
CA THR A 190 3.36 40.16 -2.03
C THR A 190 3.42 38.79 -2.73
N ASN A 191 2.49 37.89 -2.46
CA ASN A 191 2.39 36.57 -3.13
C ASN A 191 1.84 36.66 -4.56
N PHE A 192 1.43 37.84 -5.02
CA PHE A 192 0.76 38.04 -6.31
C PHE A 192 1.50 37.43 -7.49
N LEU A 193 2.81 37.69 -7.63
CA LEU A 193 3.59 37.18 -8.76
C LEU A 193 3.72 35.66 -8.73
N ASN A 194 3.92 35.07 -7.55
CA ASN A 194 4.01 33.62 -7.39
C ASN A 194 2.69 32.94 -7.75
N TYR A 195 1.58 33.50 -7.29
CA TYR A 195 0.24 33.03 -7.64
C TYR A 195 -0.03 33.10 -9.15
N VAL A 196 0.20 34.26 -9.77
CA VAL A 196 -0.03 34.45 -11.21
C VAL A 196 0.81 33.47 -12.02
N LYS A 197 2.09 33.30 -11.67
CA LYS A 197 2.99 32.34 -12.31
C LYS A 197 2.45 30.91 -12.17
N PHE A 198 2.09 30.49 -10.96
CA PHE A 198 1.56 29.16 -10.69
C PHE A 198 0.29 28.89 -11.51
N VAL A 199 -0.73 29.74 -11.38
CA VAL A 199 -2.02 29.55 -12.05
C VAL A 199 -1.89 29.60 -13.57
N SER A 200 -1.02 30.48 -14.11
CA SER A 200 -0.79 30.56 -15.55
C SER A 200 -0.13 29.29 -16.08
N VAL A 201 0.90 28.78 -15.41
CA VAL A 201 1.59 27.55 -15.82
C VAL A 201 0.63 26.36 -15.76
N GLN A 202 -0.13 26.20 -14.67
CA GLN A 202 -1.11 25.12 -14.54
C GLN A 202 -2.20 25.22 -15.62
N THR A 203 -2.71 26.42 -15.86
CA THR A 203 -3.72 26.66 -16.90
C THR A 203 -3.20 26.25 -18.27
N MET A 204 -1.98 26.63 -18.62
CA MET A 204 -1.38 26.31 -19.91
C MET A 204 -1.16 24.79 -20.07
N LEU A 205 -0.51 24.14 -19.10
CA LEU A 205 -0.18 22.72 -19.16
C LEU A 205 -1.44 21.85 -19.24
N LEU A 206 -2.41 22.08 -18.34
CA LEU A 206 -3.64 21.30 -18.30
C LEU A 206 -4.49 21.52 -19.57
N SER A 207 -4.56 22.75 -20.09
CA SER A 207 -5.27 23.04 -21.35
C SER A 207 -4.68 22.25 -22.52
N VAL A 208 -3.35 22.18 -22.63
CA VAL A 208 -2.67 21.39 -23.67
C VAL A 208 -2.94 19.89 -23.47
N CYS A 209 -2.79 19.37 -22.25
CA CYS A 209 -3.03 17.97 -21.94
C CYS A 209 -4.46 17.52 -22.27
N ILE A 210 -5.47 18.26 -21.81
CA ILE A 210 -6.89 17.91 -22.03
C ILE A 210 -7.24 17.98 -23.51
N THR A 211 -6.78 19.03 -24.19
CA THR A 211 -7.00 19.20 -25.63
C THR A 211 -6.39 18.03 -26.41
N TYR A 212 -5.18 17.59 -26.03
CA TYR A 212 -4.53 16.43 -26.64
C TYR A 212 -5.28 15.12 -26.37
N ILE A 213 -5.78 14.91 -25.14
CA ILE A 213 -6.58 13.73 -24.78
C ILE A 213 -7.87 13.69 -25.60
N VAL A 214 -8.62 14.79 -25.67
CA VAL A 214 -9.89 14.86 -26.42
C VAL A 214 -9.65 14.72 -27.93
N TRP A 215 -8.58 15.32 -28.46
CA TRP A 215 -8.19 15.13 -29.84
C TRP A 215 -7.88 13.66 -30.16
N THR A 216 -7.15 13.00 -29.27
CA THR A 216 -6.80 11.57 -29.38
C THR A 216 -8.06 10.70 -29.27
N LEU A 217 -8.97 11.03 -28.36
CA LEU A 217 -10.28 10.38 -28.19
C LEU A 217 -11.09 10.40 -29.48
N LEU A 218 -11.25 11.58 -30.09
CA LEU A 218 -11.97 11.73 -31.36
C LEU A 218 -11.30 10.98 -32.52
N ARG A 219 -9.96 10.86 -32.50
CA ARG A 219 -9.21 10.04 -33.45
C ARG A 219 -9.39 8.56 -33.19
N ALA A 220 -9.39 8.13 -31.93
CA ALA A 220 -9.62 6.75 -31.52
C ALA A 220 -11.00 6.28 -31.98
N PHE A 221 -12.07 7.05 -31.79
CA PHE A 221 -13.40 6.72 -32.29
C PHE A 221 -13.45 6.54 -33.80
N ARG A 222 -12.75 7.39 -34.55
CA ARG A 222 -12.67 7.27 -36.01
C ARG A 222 -12.03 5.95 -36.44
N HIS A 223 -10.99 5.52 -35.73
CA HIS A 223 -10.29 4.27 -36.03
C HIS A 223 -11.09 3.05 -35.53
N LEU A 224 -11.75 3.16 -34.39
CA LEU A 224 -12.63 2.13 -33.84
C LEU A 224 -13.82 1.87 -34.78
N ARG A 225 -14.43 2.91 -35.34
CA ARG A 225 -15.49 2.76 -36.37
C ARG A 225 -15.01 2.06 -37.64
N LYS A 226 -13.71 2.16 -37.95
CA LYS A 226 -13.08 1.45 -39.07
C LYS A 226 -12.58 0.05 -38.68
N LEU A 227 -12.76 -0.35 -37.42
CA LEU A 227 -12.27 -1.59 -36.84
C LEU A 227 -10.75 -1.78 -37.04
N LYS A 228 -9.99 -0.66 -37.05
CA LYS A 228 -8.55 -0.65 -37.27
C LYS A 228 -7.79 -0.32 -35.98
N PRO A 229 -6.88 -1.20 -35.53
CA PRO A 229 -5.97 -0.91 -34.43
C PRO A 229 -5.15 0.36 -34.67
N SER A 230 -4.89 1.12 -33.62
CA SER A 230 -3.98 2.27 -33.68
C SER A 230 -3.52 2.69 -32.30
N PHE A 231 -2.40 3.41 -32.24
CA PHE A 231 -1.87 3.93 -30.99
C PHE A 231 -2.87 4.84 -30.25
N SER A 232 -3.69 5.61 -30.99
CA SER A 232 -4.74 6.44 -30.38
C SER A 232 -5.80 5.61 -29.65
N ILE A 233 -6.19 4.45 -30.21
CA ILE A 233 -7.12 3.54 -29.51
C ILE A 233 -6.42 2.96 -28.28
N ALA A 234 -5.18 2.46 -28.42
CA ALA A 234 -4.43 1.91 -27.29
C ALA A 234 -4.29 2.92 -26.13
N LEU A 235 -3.96 4.19 -26.41
CA LEU A 235 -3.85 5.24 -25.40
C LEU A 235 -5.17 5.52 -24.67
N ILE A 236 -6.27 5.64 -25.42
CA ILE A 236 -7.58 5.92 -24.82
C ILE A 236 -8.12 4.71 -24.05
N THR A 237 -7.90 3.50 -24.55
CA THR A 237 -8.25 2.26 -23.84
C THR A 237 -7.41 2.11 -22.58
N SER A 238 -6.10 2.37 -22.61
CA SER A 238 -5.26 2.38 -21.41
C SER A 238 -5.76 3.38 -20.37
N LEU A 239 -6.09 4.61 -20.76
CA LEU A 239 -6.62 5.61 -19.83
C LEU A 239 -7.97 5.19 -19.24
N SER A 240 -8.86 4.64 -20.08
CA SER A 240 -10.19 4.17 -19.63
C SER A 240 -10.07 2.99 -18.66
N MET A 241 -9.22 2.01 -18.98
CA MET A 241 -8.94 0.88 -18.09
C MET A 241 -8.24 1.34 -16.80
N ALA A 242 -7.32 2.30 -16.87
CA ALA A 242 -6.66 2.85 -15.69
C ALA A 242 -7.65 3.53 -14.74
N ILE A 243 -8.67 4.21 -15.27
CA ILE A 243 -9.75 4.81 -14.48
C ILE A 243 -10.63 3.74 -13.82
N ILE A 244 -10.99 2.69 -14.58
CA ILE A 244 -11.77 1.55 -14.06
C ILE A 244 -10.99 0.81 -12.96
N PHE A 245 -9.74 0.44 -13.21
CA PHE A 245 -8.93 -0.30 -12.24
C PHE A 245 -8.46 0.56 -11.07
N ASN A 246 -8.33 1.87 -11.25
CA ASN A 246 -8.17 2.78 -10.13
C ASN A 246 -9.37 2.69 -9.16
N PHE A 247 -10.60 2.64 -9.67
CA PHE A 247 -11.78 2.46 -8.83
C PHE A 247 -11.78 1.09 -8.13
N THR A 248 -11.57 0.00 -8.87
CA THR A 248 -11.67 -1.35 -8.28
C THR A 248 -10.57 -1.64 -7.27
N LEU A 249 -9.35 -1.14 -7.50
CA LEU A 249 -8.26 -1.24 -6.53
C LEU A 249 -8.56 -0.43 -5.26
N GLN A 250 -8.98 0.84 -5.39
CA GLN A 250 -9.34 1.64 -4.21
C GLN A 250 -10.59 1.13 -3.50
N TYR A 251 -11.54 0.54 -4.23
CA TYR A 251 -12.72 -0.09 -3.63
C TYR A 251 -12.32 -1.27 -2.74
N GLY A 252 -11.25 -1.98 -3.12
CA GLY A 252 -10.76 -3.11 -2.35
C GLY A 252 -10.16 -2.77 -1.00
N VAL A 253 -9.78 -1.50 -0.75
CA VAL A 253 -9.13 -1.03 0.49
C VAL A 253 -9.96 0.02 1.25
N ARG A 254 -11.27 0.07 1.00
CA ARG A 254 -12.18 1.10 1.56
C ARG A 254 -12.67 0.72 2.96
N THR A 255 -12.86 1.72 3.83
CA THR A 255 -13.45 1.51 5.18
C THR A 255 -14.51 2.53 5.60
N ASP A 256 -14.97 3.38 4.68
CA ASP A 256 -16.01 4.39 4.92
C ASP A 256 -15.64 5.44 6.00
N VAL A 257 -14.33 5.63 6.26
CA VAL A 257 -13.77 6.59 7.24
C VAL A 257 -12.85 7.60 6.53
N ASP A 258 -12.90 8.88 6.92
CA ASP A 258 -11.89 9.85 6.49
C ASP A 258 -10.64 9.81 7.38
N LEU A 259 -9.50 10.21 6.81
CA LEU A 259 -8.27 10.44 7.57
C LEU A 259 -7.82 11.88 7.39
N LEU A 260 -7.60 12.59 8.49
CA LEU A 260 -7.19 14.00 8.50
C LEU A 260 -8.13 14.90 7.67
N GLY A 261 -9.44 14.63 7.66
CA GLY A 261 -10.42 15.38 6.87
C GLY A 261 -10.46 15.02 5.39
N HIS A 262 -9.79 13.94 4.97
CA HIS A 262 -9.70 13.52 3.58
C HIS A 262 -10.14 12.07 3.39
N PHE A 263 -11.04 11.82 2.43
CA PHE A 263 -11.42 10.46 2.01
C PHE A 263 -10.36 9.80 1.13
N ILE A 264 -9.55 10.61 0.44
CA ILE A 264 -8.37 10.20 -0.31
C ILE A 264 -7.42 11.39 -0.39
N PHE A 265 -6.11 11.16 -0.34
CA PHE A 265 -5.14 12.25 -0.34
C PHE A 265 -4.90 12.85 -1.74
N PRO A 266 -4.53 14.13 -1.80
CA PRO A 266 -4.22 14.81 -3.05
C PRO A 266 -3.14 14.08 -3.86
N GLY A 267 -3.37 13.94 -5.16
CA GLY A 267 -2.46 13.25 -6.06
C GLY A 267 -2.62 11.73 -6.12
N ALA A 268 -3.22 11.07 -5.12
CA ALA A 268 -3.37 9.61 -5.09
C ALA A 268 -4.07 9.04 -6.34
N THR A 269 -5.28 9.53 -6.65
CA THR A 269 -6.03 9.11 -7.84
C THR A 269 -5.27 9.38 -9.14
N GLY A 270 -4.64 10.55 -9.25
CA GLY A 270 -3.86 10.92 -10.43
C GLY A 270 -2.63 10.04 -10.61
N PHE A 271 -1.97 9.68 -9.50
CA PHE A 271 -0.78 8.83 -9.47
C PHE A 271 -1.11 7.42 -9.96
N GLN A 272 -2.15 6.81 -9.39
CA GLN A 272 -2.58 5.47 -9.79
C GLN A 272 -3.01 5.40 -11.26
N ILE A 273 -3.82 6.37 -11.72
CA ILE A 273 -4.24 6.45 -13.13
C ILE A 273 -3.01 6.62 -14.05
N TYR A 274 -2.05 7.48 -13.68
CA TYR A 274 -0.83 7.70 -14.45
C TYR A 274 -0.01 6.41 -14.60
N ILE A 275 0.34 5.76 -13.48
CA ILE A 275 1.17 4.55 -13.50
C ILE A 275 0.47 3.42 -14.26
N LEU A 276 -0.82 3.18 -14.00
CA LEU A 276 -1.59 2.16 -14.73
C LEU A 276 -1.65 2.45 -16.23
N THR A 277 -1.88 3.71 -16.64
CA THR A 277 -1.92 4.09 -18.06
C THR A 277 -0.59 3.78 -18.74
N VAL A 278 0.53 4.11 -18.10
CA VAL A 278 1.87 3.86 -18.65
C VAL A 278 2.17 2.36 -18.72
N ILE A 279 1.86 1.59 -17.67
CA ILE A 279 2.05 0.12 -17.66
C ILE A 279 1.22 -0.54 -18.78
N PHE A 280 -0.05 -0.17 -18.92
CA PHE A 280 -0.91 -0.70 -19.97
C PHE A 280 -0.38 -0.36 -21.36
N LEU A 281 0.07 0.87 -21.57
CA LEU A 281 0.71 1.29 -22.83
C LEU A 281 1.99 0.49 -23.12
N VAL A 282 2.82 0.20 -22.12
CA VAL A 282 4.00 -0.66 -22.28
C VAL A 282 3.59 -2.02 -22.81
N VAL A 283 2.53 -2.64 -22.26
CA VAL A 283 2.00 -3.92 -22.75
C VAL A 283 1.46 -3.82 -24.18
N TYR A 284 0.69 -2.78 -24.51
CA TYR A 284 0.21 -2.55 -25.88
C TYR A 284 1.35 -2.40 -26.88
N VAL A 285 2.42 -1.68 -26.53
CA VAL A 285 3.57 -1.46 -27.40
C VAL A 285 4.45 -2.71 -27.48
N LEU A 286 4.61 -3.44 -26.39
CA LEU A 286 5.40 -4.68 -26.31
C LEU A 286 4.76 -5.83 -27.09
N THR A 287 3.44 -5.98 -27.01
CA THR A 287 2.72 -7.02 -27.78
C THR A 287 2.39 -6.53 -29.20
N ASN A 288 2.18 -5.22 -29.36
CA ASN A 288 1.80 -4.54 -30.60
C ASN A 288 0.50 -5.09 -31.24
N ARG A 289 -0.40 -5.69 -30.45
CA ARG A 289 -1.64 -6.35 -30.91
C ARG A 289 -2.84 -5.94 -30.08
N TYR A 290 -3.62 -4.96 -30.55
CA TYR A 290 -4.66 -4.31 -29.74
C TYR A 290 -5.65 -5.28 -29.07
N LEU A 291 -6.28 -6.18 -29.82
CA LEU A 291 -7.31 -7.09 -29.28
C LEU A 291 -6.74 -8.00 -28.17
N ALA A 292 -5.61 -8.65 -28.45
CA ALA A 292 -4.95 -9.54 -27.48
C ALA A 292 -4.50 -8.79 -26.22
N SER A 293 -3.87 -7.62 -26.36
CA SER A 293 -3.46 -6.82 -25.20
C SER A 293 -4.66 -6.37 -24.37
N THR A 294 -5.76 -5.95 -25.02
CA THR A 294 -6.96 -5.47 -24.32
C THR A 294 -7.57 -6.58 -23.47
N LEU A 295 -7.74 -7.78 -24.05
CA LEU A 295 -8.31 -8.94 -23.34
C LEU A 295 -7.40 -9.40 -22.20
N PHE A 296 -6.09 -9.45 -22.43
CA PHE A 296 -5.11 -9.80 -21.40
C PHE A 296 -5.13 -8.80 -20.24
N LEU A 297 -5.02 -7.50 -20.52
CA LEU A 297 -5.01 -6.46 -19.49
C LEU A 297 -6.33 -6.39 -18.71
N SER A 298 -7.46 -6.64 -19.39
CA SER A 298 -8.78 -6.63 -18.73
C SER A 298 -8.89 -7.80 -17.76
N THR A 299 -8.49 -8.99 -18.19
CA THR A 299 -8.49 -10.20 -17.37
C THR A 299 -7.55 -10.05 -16.17
N LEU A 300 -6.32 -9.61 -16.42
CA LEU A 300 -5.32 -9.41 -15.39
C LEU A 300 -5.77 -8.36 -14.36
N GLY A 301 -6.30 -7.22 -14.81
CA GLY A 301 -6.77 -6.18 -13.90
C GLY A 301 -7.98 -6.63 -13.05
N ILE A 302 -8.88 -7.45 -13.61
CA ILE A 302 -10.00 -8.05 -12.85
C ILE A 302 -9.45 -9.00 -11.78
N ILE A 303 -8.54 -9.91 -12.15
CA ILE A 303 -7.92 -10.86 -11.21
C ILE A 303 -7.22 -10.13 -10.07
N ILE A 304 -6.38 -9.13 -10.39
CA ILE A 304 -5.66 -8.33 -9.39
C ILE A 304 -6.65 -7.60 -8.48
N SER A 305 -7.74 -7.04 -9.02
CA SER A 305 -8.75 -6.33 -8.22
C SER A 305 -9.49 -7.26 -7.26
N ILE A 306 -9.88 -8.45 -7.74
CA ILE A 306 -10.54 -9.47 -6.91
C ILE A 306 -9.59 -9.97 -5.82
N ALA A 307 -8.34 -10.29 -6.18
CA ALA A 307 -7.32 -10.72 -5.23
C ALA A 307 -7.08 -9.66 -4.15
N ASN A 308 -7.03 -8.38 -4.51
CA ASN A 308 -6.91 -7.29 -3.56
C ASN A 308 -8.11 -7.21 -2.60
N ILE A 309 -9.34 -7.35 -3.10
CA ILE A 309 -10.55 -7.36 -2.25
C ILE A 309 -10.56 -8.57 -1.30
N ILE A 310 -10.20 -9.75 -1.78
CA ILE A 310 -10.18 -10.97 -0.96
C ILE A 310 -9.12 -10.84 0.13
N LYS A 311 -7.90 -10.42 -0.24
CA LYS A 311 -6.80 -10.28 0.71
C LYS A 311 -7.11 -9.24 1.78
N GLU A 312 -7.62 -8.07 1.40
CA GLU A 312 -8.00 -7.03 2.35
C GLU A 312 -9.01 -7.55 3.36
N LYS A 313 -10.07 -8.23 2.90
CA LYS A 313 -11.09 -8.79 3.79
C LYS A 313 -10.56 -9.85 4.76
N MET A 314 -9.53 -10.59 4.38
CA MET A 314 -8.98 -11.66 5.21
C MET A 314 -7.92 -11.16 6.20
N ARG A 315 -7.20 -10.09 5.86
CA ARG A 315 -5.96 -9.71 6.57
C ARG A 315 -5.83 -8.23 6.91
N SER A 316 -6.80 -7.39 6.53
CA SER A 316 -6.70 -5.92 6.60
C SER A 316 -5.38 -5.41 5.97
N GLU A 317 -4.99 -6.02 4.85
CA GLU A 317 -3.77 -5.68 4.11
C GLU A 317 -4.02 -5.75 2.60
N PRO A 318 -3.58 -4.73 1.83
CA PRO A 318 -3.75 -4.70 0.39
C PRO A 318 -2.90 -5.76 -0.28
N LEU A 319 -3.18 -6.04 -1.56
CA LEU A 319 -2.27 -6.82 -2.38
C LEU A 319 -0.94 -6.08 -2.50
N LEU A 320 0.17 -6.75 -2.17
CA LEU A 320 1.54 -6.25 -2.19
C LEU A 320 2.35 -6.91 -3.30
N ILE A 321 3.49 -6.31 -3.65
CA ILE A 321 4.39 -6.91 -4.66
C ILE A 321 5.01 -8.21 -4.14
N THR A 322 5.28 -8.27 -2.84
CA THR A 322 5.80 -9.46 -2.17
C THR A 322 4.84 -10.65 -2.29
N ASP A 323 3.54 -10.43 -2.44
CA ASP A 323 2.55 -11.49 -2.66
C ASP A 323 2.76 -12.20 -4.01
N LEU A 324 3.33 -11.52 -5.01
CA LEU A 324 3.64 -12.15 -6.30
C LEU A 324 4.71 -13.24 -6.16
N LEU A 325 5.49 -13.25 -5.07
CA LEU A 325 6.41 -14.34 -4.76
C LEU A 325 5.67 -15.64 -4.42
N TRP A 326 4.44 -15.53 -3.88
CA TRP A 326 3.57 -16.65 -3.52
C TRP A 326 2.90 -17.31 -4.74
N ILE A 327 3.01 -16.72 -5.94
CA ILE A 327 2.55 -17.38 -7.18
C ILE A 327 3.26 -18.73 -7.39
N LYS A 328 4.47 -18.90 -6.85
CA LYS A 328 5.19 -20.19 -6.87
C LYS A 328 4.50 -21.26 -6.01
N GLU A 329 3.65 -20.87 -5.07
CA GLU A 329 2.93 -21.72 -4.11
C GLU A 329 1.41 -21.71 -4.40
N ILE A 330 1.04 -21.72 -5.69
CA ILE A 330 -0.36 -21.55 -6.11
C ILE A 330 -1.31 -22.61 -5.52
N LYS A 331 -0.81 -23.80 -5.16
CA LYS A 331 -1.60 -24.85 -4.49
C LYS A 331 -2.12 -24.38 -3.13
N THR A 332 -1.24 -23.79 -2.32
CA THR A 332 -1.58 -23.24 -1.00
C THR A 332 -2.53 -22.05 -1.15
N VAL A 333 -2.29 -21.18 -2.14
CA VAL A 333 -3.20 -20.06 -2.42
C VAL A 333 -4.58 -20.55 -2.82
N ILE A 334 -4.66 -21.61 -3.64
CA ILE A 334 -5.93 -22.20 -4.08
C ILE A 334 -6.67 -22.89 -2.93
N SER A 335 -5.97 -23.52 -1.97
CA SER A 335 -6.64 -24.19 -0.84
C SER A 335 -7.39 -23.22 0.09
N PHE A 336 -7.06 -21.93 0.06
CA PHE A 336 -7.76 -20.90 0.83
C PHE A 336 -8.97 -20.29 0.10
N VAL A 337 -9.22 -20.68 -1.15
CA VAL A 337 -10.20 -20.03 -2.02
C VAL A 337 -11.39 -20.97 -2.24
N ASP A 338 -12.60 -20.47 -1.99
CA ASP A 338 -13.86 -21.20 -2.25
C ASP A 338 -13.88 -21.78 -3.67
N GLU A 339 -14.32 -23.03 -3.82
CA GLU A 339 -14.41 -23.75 -5.10
C GLU A 339 -15.17 -22.95 -6.18
N LYS A 340 -16.17 -22.14 -5.80
CA LYS A 340 -16.89 -21.25 -6.71
C LYS A 340 -15.99 -20.15 -7.26
N ILE A 341 -15.12 -19.58 -6.43
CA ILE A 341 -14.15 -18.57 -6.86
C ILE A 341 -13.14 -19.21 -7.81
N ILE A 342 -12.69 -20.44 -7.56
CA ILE A 342 -11.82 -21.19 -8.47
C ILE A 342 -12.50 -21.35 -9.84
N LEU A 343 -13.77 -21.78 -9.86
CA LEU A 343 -14.55 -21.88 -11.10
C LEU A 343 -14.64 -20.52 -11.83
N TYR A 344 -14.90 -19.43 -11.11
CA TYR A 344 -14.93 -18.08 -11.70
C TYR A 344 -13.57 -17.66 -12.26
N LEU A 345 -12.46 -18.02 -11.61
CA LEU A 345 -11.11 -17.75 -12.11
C LEU A 345 -10.80 -18.55 -13.39
N VAL A 346 -11.21 -19.82 -13.45
CA VAL A 346 -11.08 -20.65 -14.67
C VAL A 346 -11.90 -20.05 -15.82
N ILE A 347 -13.15 -19.67 -15.56
CA ILE A 347 -14.00 -18.99 -16.55
C ILE A 347 -13.35 -17.67 -16.99
N ALA A 348 -12.83 -16.87 -16.06
CA ALA A 348 -12.15 -15.63 -16.35
C ALA A 348 -10.89 -15.82 -17.23
N PHE A 349 -10.21 -16.97 -17.12
CA PHE A 349 -9.05 -17.29 -17.94
C PHE A 349 -9.42 -17.80 -19.35
N ILE A 350 -10.47 -18.61 -19.47
CA ILE A 350 -10.91 -19.18 -20.77
C ILE A 350 -11.66 -18.15 -21.61
N THR A 351 -12.52 -17.34 -21.00
CA THR A 351 -13.34 -16.32 -21.66
C THR A 351 -12.55 -15.42 -22.63
N PRO A 352 -11.41 -14.80 -22.27
CA PRO A 352 -10.65 -13.95 -23.19
C PRO A 352 -10.10 -14.72 -24.40
N ILE A 353 -9.76 -16.01 -24.25
CA ILE A 353 -9.30 -16.84 -25.37
C ILE A 353 -10.44 -17.04 -26.36
N VAL A 354 -11.62 -17.46 -25.87
CA VAL A 354 -12.82 -17.63 -26.71
C VAL A 354 -13.19 -16.31 -27.39
N LEU A 355 -13.26 -15.21 -26.63
CA LEU A 355 -13.56 -13.89 -27.17
C LEU A 355 -12.54 -13.45 -28.23
N TYR A 356 -11.25 -13.74 -28.06
CA TYR A 356 -10.25 -13.44 -29.08
C TYR A 356 -10.56 -14.16 -30.40
N PHE A 357 -10.83 -15.47 -30.34
CA PHE A 357 -11.13 -16.26 -31.54
C PHE A 357 -12.45 -15.84 -32.20
N LEU A 358 -13.45 -15.42 -31.43
CA LEU A 358 -14.70 -14.90 -31.99
C LEU A 358 -14.53 -13.52 -32.62
N ILE A 359 -13.89 -12.58 -31.92
CA ILE A 359 -13.83 -11.17 -32.34
C ILE A 359 -12.82 -10.97 -33.48
N LYS A 360 -11.72 -11.75 -33.54
CA LYS A 360 -10.69 -11.60 -34.59
C LYS A 360 -11.23 -11.75 -36.01
N HIS A 361 -12.38 -12.40 -36.20
CA HIS A 361 -13.03 -12.54 -37.50
C HIS A 361 -13.70 -11.24 -37.97
N PHE A 362 -14.01 -10.33 -37.05
CA PHE A 362 -14.73 -9.08 -37.33
C PHE A 362 -13.84 -7.84 -37.29
N VAL A 363 -12.65 -7.93 -36.70
CA VAL A 363 -11.75 -6.78 -36.51
C VAL A 363 -10.38 -7.01 -37.14
N ASP A 364 -9.75 -5.93 -37.57
CA ASP A 364 -8.37 -5.99 -38.04
C ASP A 364 -7.43 -6.27 -36.85
N VAL A 365 -6.60 -7.30 -36.96
CA VAL A 365 -5.60 -7.69 -35.95
C VAL A 365 -4.19 -7.22 -36.31
N THR A 366 -4.07 -6.28 -37.26
CA THR A 366 -2.79 -5.67 -37.63
C THR A 366 -2.07 -4.99 -36.47
N PRO A 367 -0.74 -4.80 -36.58
CA PRO A 367 0.00 -4.18 -35.49
C PRO A 367 -0.38 -2.71 -35.24
N ILE A 368 -0.33 -2.28 -33.97
CA ILE A 368 -0.72 -0.92 -33.53
C ILE A 368 0.22 0.14 -34.12
N ILE A 369 1.52 -0.16 -34.15
CA ILE A 369 2.59 0.67 -34.72
C ILE A 369 3.33 -0.15 -35.77
N MET A 370 3.22 0.27 -37.04
CA MET A 370 3.88 -0.40 -38.18
C MET A 370 5.40 -0.22 -38.15
N SER A 371 5.87 0.99 -37.87
CA SER A 371 7.30 1.29 -37.87
C SER A 371 7.99 0.73 -36.62
N LYS A 372 8.90 -0.23 -36.81
CA LYS A 372 9.71 -0.82 -35.72
C LYS A 372 10.53 0.25 -34.99
N ARG A 373 11.08 1.23 -35.71
CA ARG A 373 11.85 2.35 -35.12
C ARG A 373 10.97 3.21 -34.21
N LEU A 374 9.78 3.60 -34.70
CA LEU A 374 8.84 4.39 -33.90
C LEU A 374 8.36 3.61 -32.67
N ARG A 375 8.06 2.31 -32.84
CA ARG A 375 7.68 1.42 -31.74
C ARG A 375 8.75 1.35 -30.66
N PHE A 376 10.02 1.19 -31.05
CA PHE A 376 11.14 1.19 -30.12
C PHE A 376 11.30 2.52 -29.38
N ILE A 377 11.22 3.66 -30.09
CA ILE A 377 11.28 4.99 -29.47
C ILE A 377 10.15 5.17 -28.46
N VAL A 378 8.92 4.80 -28.81
CA VAL A 378 7.76 4.88 -27.89
C VAL A 378 7.97 3.97 -26.69
N PHE A 379 8.43 2.73 -26.89
CA PHE A 379 8.70 1.79 -25.82
C PHE A 379 9.73 2.32 -24.82
N ILE A 380 10.89 2.80 -25.31
CA ILE A 380 11.93 3.39 -24.46
C ILE A 380 11.45 4.67 -23.77
N SER A 381 10.63 5.49 -24.44
CA SER A 381 10.04 6.69 -23.82
C SER A 381 9.14 6.33 -22.64
N LEU A 382 8.32 5.29 -22.77
CA LEU A 382 7.44 4.80 -21.69
C LEU A 382 8.26 4.20 -20.53
N LEU A 383 9.30 3.41 -20.82
CA LEU A 383 10.20 2.90 -19.79
C LEU A 383 10.97 4.04 -19.11
N GLY A 384 11.38 5.07 -19.85
CA GLY A 384 12.00 6.27 -19.32
C GLY A 384 11.08 7.02 -18.35
N ALA A 385 9.78 7.11 -18.65
CA ALA A 385 8.78 7.73 -17.77
C ALA A 385 8.54 6.93 -16.48
N LEU A 386 8.51 5.59 -16.54
CA LEU A 386 8.45 4.74 -15.35
C LEU A 386 9.73 4.86 -14.52
N SER A 387 10.89 4.76 -15.18
CA SER A 387 12.20 4.85 -14.54
C SER A 387 12.41 6.19 -13.85
N SER A 388 12.04 7.30 -14.49
CA SER A 388 12.13 8.63 -13.87
C SER A 388 11.25 8.74 -12.62
N THR A 389 10.03 8.19 -12.67
CA THR A 389 9.14 8.12 -11.50
C THR A 389 9.76 7.32 -10.36
N PHE A 390 10.29 6.13 -10.66
CA PHE A 390 11.00 5.30 -9.67
C PHE A 390 12.24 5.99 -9.10
N MET A 391 13.00 6.72 -9.90
CA MET A 391 14.17 7.46 -9.42
C MET A 391 13.81 8.61 -8.48
N VAL A 392 12.66 9.26 -8.67
CA VAL A 392 12.18 10.29 -7.74
C VAL A 392 11.93 9.70 -6.36
N PHE A 393 11.26 8.54 -6.27
CA PHE A 393 11.02 7.85 -5.01
C PHE A 393 12.28 7.24 -4.40
N LYS A 394 13.15 6.64 -5.23
CA LYS A 394 14.41 6.04 -4.76
C LYS A 394 15.35 7.06 -4.12
N ASN A 395 15.31 8.30 -4.58
CA ASN A 395 16.15 9.39 -4.09
C ASN A 395 15.46 10.25 -3.01
N GLU A 396 14.39 9.74 -2.39
CA GLU A 396 13.76 10.43 -1.27
C GLU A 396 14.73 10.63 -0.10
N LYS A 397 14.53 11.73 0.63
CA LYS A 397 15.29 12.07 1.83
C LYS A 397 14.33 12.36 2.96
N ASP A 398 14.54 11.71 4.09
CA ASP A 398 13.71 11.88 5.29
C ASP A 398 12.20 11.72 5.00
N GLY A 399 11.86 10.73 4.16
CA GLY A 399 10.49 10.42 3.75
C GLY A 399 9.88 11.37 2.70
N LYS A 400 10.63 12.38 2.22
CA LYS A 400 10.16 13.35 1.22
C LYS A 400 10.87 13.20 -0.12
N VAL A 401 10.09 13.25 -1.20
CA VAL A 401 10.60 13.35 -2.58
C VAL A 401 10.83 14.81 -2.95
N GLN A 402 11.49 15.04 -4.09
CA GLN A 402 11.71 16.39 -4.62
C GLN A 402 10.38 17.16 -4.79
N GLU A 403 10.36 18.40 -4.30
CA GLU A 403 9.21 19.30 -4.39
C GLU A 403 8.88 19.72 -5.83
N ASN A 404 7.64 20.15 -6.05
CA ASN A 404 7.13 20.64 -7.34
C ASN A 404 7.12 19.62 -8.49
N ILE A 405 7.22 18.32 -8.21
CA ILE A 405 6.98 17.27 -9.21
C ILE A 405 5.48 16.97 -9.24
N PRO A 406 4.76 17.32 -10.33
CA PRO A 406 3.30 17.18 -10.38
C PRO A 406 2.85 15.77 -10.02
N ILE A 407 1.78 15.67 -9.23
CA ILE A 407 1.18 14.42 -8.72
C ILE A 407 2.08 13.69 -7.70
N ILE A 408 3.36 13.45 -8.03
CA ILE A 408 4.30 12.65 -7.22
C ILE A 408 4.63 13.33 -5.89
N SER A 409 4.98 14.63 -5.90
CA SER A 409 5.28 15.33 -4.65
C SER A 409 4.04 15.44 -3.76
N LYS A 410 2.85 15.61 -4.33
CA LYS A 410 1.58 15.66 -3.58
C LYS A 410 1.27 14.33 -2.90
N VAL A 411 1.25 13.23 -3.65
CA VAL A 411 0.90 11.91 -3.09
C VAL A 411 1.90 11.50 -1.99
N ASN A 412 3.18 11.86 -2.13
CA ASN A 412 4.19 11.51 -1.14
C ASN A 412 4.28 12.50 0.05
N ASN A 413 4.44 13.80 -0.23
CA ASN A 413 4.86 14.80 0.76
C ASN A 413 3.70 15.48 1.50
N SER A 414 2.46 15.44 0.99
CA SER A 414 1.33 16.17 1.61
C SER A 414 1.03 15.68 3.03
N PHE A 415 1.01 14.36 3.23
CA PHE A 415 0.71 13.75 4.53
C PHE A 415 1.64 12.57 4.78
N ASN A 416 2.33 12.56 5.92
CA ASN A 416 3.15 11.43 6.33
C ASN A 416 2.34 10.48 7.23
N ILE A 417 1.89 9.38 6.63
CA ILE A 417 1.14 8.31 7.30
C ILE A 417 1.88 6.97 7.15
N GLU A 418 3.19 6.99 6.85
CA GLU A 418 3.94 5.75 6.61
C GLU A 418 3.94 4.81 7.81
N TRP A 419 3.85 5.36 9.02
CA TRP A 419 3.78 4.61 10.27
C TRP A 419 2.45 3.86 10.46
N MET A 420 1.40 4.21 9.70
CA MET A 420 0.08 3.55 9.76
C MET A 420 0.02 2.25 8.92
N GLY A 421 1.16 1.79 8.38
CA GLY A 421 1.24 0.53 7.62
C GLY A 421 0.71 0.61 6.17
N PHE A 422 0.74 -0.52 5.47
CA PHE A 422 0.42 -0.58 4.04
C PHE A 422 -1.04 -0.29 3.72
N ASP A 423 -1.96 -0.74 4.56
CA ASP A 423 -3.40 -0.57 4.35
C ASP A 423 -3.80 0.91 4.32
N ALA A 424 -3.51 1.67 5.40
CA ALA A 424 -3.78 3.11 5.41
C ALA A 424 -3.10 3.84 4.23
N ASN A 425 -1.87 3.47 3.88
CA ASN A 425 -1.19 4.05 2.72
C ASN A 425 -1.87 3.68 1.39
N ALA A 426 -2.33 2.45 1.19
CA ALA A 426 -3.06 2.05 -0.01
C ALA A 426 -4.42 2.74 -0.10
N ARG A 427 -5.14 2.83 1.01
CA ARG A 427 -6.45 3.47 1.14
C ARG A 427 -6.41 4.95 0.78
N TYR A 428 -5.49 5.71 1.37
CA TYR A 428 -5.45 7.16 1.22
C TYR A 428 -4.46 7.65 0.15
N LYS A 429 -3.36 6.94 -0.15
CA LYS A 429 -2.36 7.32 -1.17
C LYS A 429 -2.41 6.49 -2.47
N SER A 430 -3.09 5.34 -2.48
CA SER A 430 -3.26 4.35 -3.58
C SER A 430 -2.42 3.08 -3.46
N VAL A 431 -2.96 1.96 -3.93
CA VAL A 431 -2.25 0.66 -4.00
C VAL A 431 -0.96 0.79 -4.83
N LEU A 432 -1.00 1.51 -5.95
CA LEU A 432 0.18 1.69 -6.79
C LEU A 432 1.25 2.59 -6.14
N TYR A 433 0.88 3.48 -5.21
CA TYR A 433 1.85 4.20 -4.38
C TYR A 433 2.62 3.23 -3.47
N VAL A 434 1.91 2.34 -2.78
CA VAL A 434 2.52 1.30 -1.93
C VAL A 434 3.47 0.43 -2.74
N TRP A 435 3.03 -0.06 -3.89
CA TRP A 435 3.86 -0.86 -4.81
C TRP A 435 5.11 -0.12 -5.25
N THR A 436 4.97 1.16 -5.60
CA THR A 436 6.12 1.99 -5.99
C THR A 436 7.11 2.10 -4.84
N LYS A 437 6.64 2.35 -3.61
CA LYS A 437 7.48 2.47 -2.41
C LYS A 437 8.21 1.16 -2.08
N GLN A 438 7.53 0.01 -2.18
CA GLN A 438 8.15 -1.31 -1.99
C GLN A 438 9.31 -1.55 -2.98
N LEU A 439 9.17 -1.13 -4.23
CA LEU A 439 10.22 -1.30 -5.25
C LEU A 439 11.39 -0.33 -5.09
N THR A 440 11.19 0.83 -4.45
CA THR A 440 12.20 1.90 -4.42
C THR A 440 12.87 2.12 -3.08
N LYS A 441 12.20 1.78 -1.97
CA LYS A 441 12.77 1.99 -0.63
C LYS A 441 13.89 1.00 -0.35
N LYS A 442 14.93 1.50 0.33
CA LYS A 442 15.90 0.62 0.99
C LYS A 442 15.23 -0.06 2.18
N ILE A 443 15.65 -1.28 2.50
CA ILE A 443 15.11 -2.02 3.66
C ILE A 443 15.46 -1.35 4.99
N MET A 444 16.55 -0.58 5.04
CA MET A 444 16.95 0.25 6.17
C MET A 444 17.71 1.47 5.65
N PRO A 445 17.45 2.70 6.16
CA PRO A 445 18.27 3.86 5.84
C PRO A 445 19.65 3.72 6.52
N GLU A 446 20.70 4.20 5.85
CA GLU A 446 22.04 4.24 6.41
C GLU A 446 22.12 5.26 7.56
N PRO A 447 22.45 4.84 8.80
CA PRO A 447 22.65 5.79 9.89
C PRO A 447 23.81 6.75 9.58
N LYS A 448 23.63 8.05 9.82
CA LYS A 448 24.65 9.07 9.51
C LYS A 448 25.98 8.83 10.25
N SER A 449 25.91 8.17 11.40
CA SER A 449 27.02 7.84 12.30
C SER A 449 27.74 6.52 11.92
N TYR A 450 27.26 5.81 10.88
CA TYR A 450 27.78 4.50 10.48
C TYR A 450 29.23 4.56 10.00
N SER A 451 30.13 3.91 10.74
CA SER A 451 31.55 3.86 10.44
C SER A 451 32.24 2.72 11.20
N LYS A 452 33.35 2.21 10.66
CA LYS A 452 34.13 1.15 11.30
C LYS A 452 34.55 1.51 12.73
N SER A 453 34.99 2.75 12.96
CA SER A 453 35.42 3.23 14.29
C SER A 453 34.27 3.26 15.30
N LYS A 454 33.08 3.72 14.88
CA LYS A 454 31.89 3.73 15.74
C LYS A 454 31.46 2.30 16.11
N LEU A 455 31.48 1.35 15.17
CA LEU A 455 31.14 -0.05 15.44
C LEU A 455 32.19 -0.73 16.36
N GLN A 456 33.48 -0.40 16.22
CA GLN A 456 34.51 -0.86 17.16
C GLN A 456 34.32 -0.31 18.58
N ALA A 457 33.91 0.96 18.71
CA ALA A 457 33.60 1.55 20.02
C ALA A 457 32.37 0.87 20.67
N ILE A 458 31.32 0.59 19.89
CA ILE A 458 30.15 -0.18 20.31
C ILE A 458 30.59 -1.58 20.80
N SER A 459 31.39 -2.29 20.01
CA SER A 459 31.92 -3.61 20.37
C SER A 459 32.66 -3.59 21.72
N LYS A 460 33.58 -2.62 21.93
CA LYS A 460 34.30 -2.48 23.20
C LYS A 460 33.36 -2.17 24.37
N LYS A 461 32.40 -1.25 24.18
CA LYS A 461 31.41 -0.86 25.20
C LYS A 461 30.62 -2.08 25.68
N TYR A 462 30.03 -2.83 24.76
CA TYR A 462 29.15 -3.94 25.13
C TYR A 462 29.90 -5.22 25.51
N LYS A 463 31.17 -5.38 25.12
CA LYS A 463 32.04 -6.42 25.73
C LYS A 463 32.23 -6.18 27.23
N LYS A 464 32.54 -4.93 27.62
CA LYS A 464 32.68 -4.57 29.03
C LYS A 464 31.37 -4.82 29.79
N LEU A 465 30.24 -4.38 29.23
CA LEU A 465 28.92 -4.58 29.82
C LEU A 465 28.56 -6.06 29.94
N ALA A 466 28.86 -6.88 28.92
CA ALA A 466 28.62 -8.33 29.00
C ALA A 466 29.43 -8.97 30.13
N THR A 467 30.70 -8.61 30.31
CA THR A 467 31.52 -9.09 31.45
C THR A 467 30.90 -8.69 32.78
N GLU A 468 30.44 -7.45 32.93
CA GLU A 468 29.78 -6.96 34.15
C GLU A 468 28.47 -7.72 34.44
N ILE A 469 27.61 -7.91 33.44
CA ILE A 469 26.38 -8.69 33.57
C ILE A 469 26.70 -10.13 33.98
N ASN A 470 27.66 -10.76 33.31
CA ASN A 470 28.00 -12.17 33.50
C ASN A 470 28.62 -12.49 34.86
N GLN A 471 29.07 -11.48 35.63
CA GLN A 471 29.49 -11.68 37.03
C GLN A 471 28.32 -12.08 37.94
N SER A 472 27.10 -11.63 37.61
CA SER A 472 25.87 -11.90 38.38
C SER A 472 24.99 -13.00 37.79
N ARG A 473 25.27 -13.43 36.54
CA ARG A 473 24.52 -14.44 35.79
C ARG A 473 25.37 -15.70 35.59
N PRO A 474 25.27 -16.73 36.45
CA PRO A 474 26.20 -17.85 36.44
C PRO A 474 25.87 -18.91 35.38
N HIS A 475 24.62 -19.00 34.94
CA HIS A 475 24.14 -20.10 34.08
C HIS A 475 24.46 -19.87 32.61
N ALA A 476 24.67 -20.94 31.85
CA ALA A 476 24.64 -20.88 30.39
C ALA A 476 23.20 -21.16 29.92
N ILE A 477 22.75 -20.47 28.87
CA ILE A 477 21.43 -20.76 28.29
C ILE A 477 21.34 -22.22 27.79
N THR A 478 22.46 -22.81 27.40
CA THR A 478 22.59 -24.20 26.97
C THR A 478 22.46 -25.22 28.09
N ASP A 479 22.39 -24.80 29.36
CA ASP A 479 22.16 -25.73 30.48
C ASP A 479 20.70 -26.24 30.49
N ARG A 480 19.80 -25.51 29.82
CA ARG A 480 18.36 -25.77 29.75
C ARG A 480 17.83 -25.89 28.32
N THR A 481 16.70 -26.54 28.18
CA THR A 481 15.91 -26.56 26.93
C THR A 481 15.04 -25.31 26.87
N VAL A 482 14.96 -24.68 25.69
CA VAL A 482 14.18 -23.46 25.46
C VAL A 482 13.13 -23.71 24.39
N ILE A 483 11.89 -23.31 24.66
CA ILE A 483 10.75 -23.51 23.75
C ILE A 483 10.10 -22.16 23.48
N TYR A 484 10.25 -21.65 22.26
CA TYR A 484 9.51 -20.48 21.79
C TYR A 484 8.20 -20.96 21.19
N ILE A 485 7.08 -20.51 21.74
CA ILE A 485 5.73 -20.79 21.26
C ILE A 485 5.11 -19.47 20.79
N LEU A 486 5.07 -19.30 19.47
CA LEU A 486 4.21 -18.31 18.83
C LEU A 486 2.80 -18.91 18.76
N SER A 487 1.90 -18.38 19.59
CA SER A 487 0.48 -18.74 19.60
C SER A 487 -0.27 -17.85 18.62
N GLU A 488 -0.57 -18.41 17.46
CA GLU A 488 -1.15 -17.69 16.32
C GLU A 488 -2.40 -16.90 16.72
N SER A 489 -2.42 -15.62 16.36
CA SER A 489 -3.53 -14.69 16.58
C SER A 489 -4.02 -14.60 18.03
N LEU A 490 -3.24 -14.99 19.05
CA LEU A 490 -3.69 -14.97 20.45
C LEU A 490 -3.62 -13.57 21.06
N ALA A 491 -4.77 -13.03 21.44
CA ALA A 491 -4.88 -11.82 22.26
C ALA A 491 -6.19 -11.85 23.05
N ASN A 492 -6.16 -11.50 24.33
CA ASN A 492 -7.38 -11.50 25.16
C ASN A 492 -8.41 -10.46 24.66
N PRO A 493 -9.58 -10.87 24.13
CA PRO A 493 -10.62 -9.95 23.64
C PRO A 493 -11.16 -9.03 24.74
N ASN A 494 -11.11 -9.47 26.01
CA ASN A 494 -11.64 -8.72 27.15
C ASN A 494 -10.85 -7.42 27.43
N ARG A 495 -9.69 -7.20 26.77
CA ARG A 495 -8.95 -5.93 26.84
C ARG A 495 -9.47 -4.85 25.89
N ILE A 496 -10.27 -5.20 24.88
CA ILE A 496 -10.73 -4.25 23.87
C ILE A 496 -12.01 -3.60 24.38
N ASN A 497 -11.98 -2.29 24.63
CA ASN A 497 -13.18 -1.60 25.10
C ASN A 497 -14.30 -1.71 24.06
N GLY A 498 -15.50 -2.08 24.51
CA GLY A 498 -16.65 -2.30 23.63
C GLY A 498 -16.78 -3.72 23.09
N VAL A 499 -15.85 -4.63 23.42
CA VAL A 499 -16.04 -6.08 23.27
C VAL A 499 -16.57 -6.65 24.58
N THR A 500 -17.48 -7.62 24.50
CA THR A 500 -18.05 -8.32 25.66
C THR A 500 -18.15 -9.80 25.36
N SER A 501 -17.71 -10.63 26.31
CA SER A 501 -17.73 -12.09 26.23
C SER A 501 -18.63 -12.66 27.33
N SER A 502 -19.28 -13.80 27.08
CA SER A 502 -20.18 -14.45 28.06
C SER A 502 -19.46 -15.01 29.29
N ARG A 503 -18.14 -15.20 29.19
CA ARG A 503 -17.25 -15.66 30.27
C ARG A 503 -15.82 -15.19 30.02
N ASP A 504 -14.95 -15.40 30.99
CA ASP A 504 -13.52 -15.28 30.78
C ASP A 504 -13.02 -16.35 29.80
N LEU A 505 -12.17 -15.92 28.87
CA LEU A 505 -11.71 -16.70 27.72
C LEU A 505 -10.31 -17.29 27.94
N LEU A 506 -9.47 -16.63 28.73
CA LEU A 506 -8.08 -17.03 28.98
C LEU A 506 -7.71 -17.16 30.49
N PRO A 507 -8.56 -17.76 31.34
CA PRO A 507 -8.32 -17.79 32.78
C PRO A 507 -7.04 -18.55 33.17
N ASN A 508 -6.66 -19.60 32.44
CA ASN A 508 -5.45 -20.35 32.74
C ASN A 508 -4.20 -19.57 32.36
N ILE A 509 -4.19 -18.94 31.18
CA ILE A 509 -3.08 -18.09 30.74
C ILE A 509 -2.92 -16.89 31.68
N ASP A 510 -4.01 -16.25 32.11
CA ASP A 510 -3.93 -15.16 33.09
C ASP A 510 -3.42 -15.64 34.46
N SER A 511 -3.79 -16.86 34.88
CA SER A 511 -3.21 -17.50 36.07
C SER A 511 -1.70 -17.73 35.91
N ILE A 512 -1.24 -18.28 34.78
CA ILE A 512 0.19 -18.50 34.49
C ILE A 512 0.95 -17.18 34.56
N LYS A 513 0.46 -16.15 33.86
CA LYS A 513 1.04 -14.80 33.83
C LYS A 513 1.21 -14.22 35.24
N SER A 514 0.27 -14.48 36.15
CA SER A 514 0.37 -13.98 37.53
C SER A 514 1.53 -14.56 38.35
N THR A 515 2.09 -15.70 37.93
CA THR A 515 3.12 -16.45 38.66
C THR A 515 4.53 -16.36 38.07
N THR A 516 4.69 -15.65 36.95
CA THR A 516 5.95 -15.63 36.19
C THR A 516 6.17 -14.30 35.49
N THR A 517 7.34 -14.11 34.87
CA THR A 517 7.60 -12.94 34.00
C THR A 517 6.57 -12.89 32.88
N SER A 518 5.79 -11.82 32.80
CA SER A 518 4.72 -11.70 31.82
C SER A 518 4.27 -10.26 31.63
N GLY A 519 3.49 -10.04 30.58
CA GLY A 519 2.92 -8.74 30.27
C GLY A 519 2.20 -8.74 28.92
N LEU A 520 2.27 -7.60 28.25
CA LEU A 520 1.79 -7.43 26.88
C LEU A 520 2.97 -7.32 25.91
N MET A 521 2.80 -7.86 24.72
CA MET A 521 3.73 -7.66 23.62
C MET A 521 3.13 -6.66 22.63
N HIS A 522 3.89 -5.66 22.22
CA HIS A 522 3.57 -4.84 21.08
C HIS A 522 3.85 -5.61 19.79
N SER A 523 2.79 -5.83 19.02
CA SER A 523 2.85 -6.45 17.71
C SER A 523 3.02 -5.40 16.62
N ASP A 524 3.93 -5.67 15.69
CA ASP A 524 4.14 -4.86 14.50
C ASP A 524 3.12 -5.16 13.39
N GLY A 525 2.14 -6.04 13.64
CA GLY A 525 1.11 -6.46 12.70
C GLY A 525 -0.30 -6.53 13.29
N TYR A 526 -1.31 -6.55 12.41
CA TYR A 526 -2.71 -6.75 12.75
C TYR A 526 -3.35 -7.66 11.69
N GLY A 527 -3.98 -8.77 12.09
CA GLY A 527 -4.50 -9.78 11.17
C GLY A 527 -3.46 -10.51 10.30
N GLY A 528 -2.19 -10.32 10.62
CA GLY A 528 -1.06 -10.88 9.90
C GLY A 528 0.27 -10.37 10.42
N GLY A 529 1.36 -10.82 9.79
CA GLY A 529 2.72 -10.42 10.13
C GLY A 529 3.51 -11.44 10.93
N THR A 530 2.97 -12.63 11.20
CA THR A 530 3.57 -13.73 12.00
C THR A 530 5.09 -13.87 11.83
N ALA A 531 5.57 -13.93 10.58
CA ALA A 531 6.99 -14.10 10.27
C ALA A 531 7.90 -12.92 10.68
N ASN A 532 7.34 -11.73 10.88
CA ASN A 532 8.08 -10.56 11.38
C ASN A 532 8.31 -10.69 12.89
N MET A 533 7.26 -10.95 13.67
CA MET A 533 7.38 -11.17 15.12
C MET A 533 8.23 -12.42 15.42
N GLU A 534 8.11 -13.48 14.60
CA GLU A 534 8.96 -14.67 14.66
C GLU A 534 10.45 -14.32 14.43
N PHE A 535 10.74 -13.49 13.41
CA PHE A 535 12.09 -13.00 13.15
C PHE A 535 12.63 -12.20 14.32
N GLU A 536 11.85 -11.25 14.84
CA GLU A 536 12.22 -10.41 15.96
C GLU A 536 12.49 -11.24 17.22
N ALA A 537 11.59 -12.16 17.57
CA ALA A 537 11.72 -13.05 18.71
C ALA A 537 12.97 -13.94 18.64
N LEU A 538 13.35 -14.43 17.44
CA LEU A 538 14.55 -15.24 17.28
C LEU A 538 15.83 -14.39 17.33
N THR A 539 15.82 -13.21 16.70
CA THR A 539 17.03 -12.45 16.38
C THR A 539 17.34 -11.33 17.37
N GLY A 540 16.32 -10.77 18.01
CA GLY A 540 16.37 -9.52 18.76
C GLY A 540 16.56 -8.26 17.90
N LEU A 541 16.33 -8.34 16.58
CA LEU A 541 16.42 -7.20 15.67
C LEU A 541 15.02 -6.60 15.44
N PRO A 542 14.72 -5.41 16.00
CA PRO A 542 13.37 -4.85 15.95
C PRO A 542 12.95 -4.40 14.55
N TYR A 543 11.67 -4.60 14.24
CA TYR A 543 11.06 -4.20 12.99
C TYR A 543 10.99 -2.69 12.83
N TYR A 544 10.74 -1.97 13.93
CA TYR A 544 10.66 -0.50 13.95
C TYR A 544 11.93 0.23 13.48
N ASN A 545 13.08 -0.46 13.42
CA ASN A 545 14.34 0.09 12.87
C ASN A 545 14.46 -0.07 11.34
N PHE A 546 13.67 -0.97 10.75
CA PHE A 546 13.59 -1.14 9.29
C PHE A 546 12.69 -0.09 8.65
N SER A 547 12.77 0.00 7.33
CA SER A 547 11.95 0.88 6.53
C SER A 547 10.50 0.39 6.49
N SER A 548 9.54 1.31 6.63
CA SER A 548 8.11 1.06 6.42
C SER A 548 7.74 0.53 5.02
N GLY A 549 8.70 0.46 4.09
CA GLY A 549 8.52 -0.21 2.80
C GLY A 549 8.74 -1.73 2.84
N VAL A 550 9.31 -2.26 3.92
CA VAL A 550 9.50 -3.71 4.13
C VAL A 550 8.18 -4.30 4.61
N SER A 551 7.71 -5.38 4.00
CA SER A 551 6.51 -6.10 4.42
C SER A 551 6.83 -7.38 5.19
N THR A 552 7.79 -8.17 4.70
CA THR A 552 8.15 -9.44 5.34
C THR A 552 9.65 -9.56 5.52
N LEU A 553 10.11 -9.59 6.77
CA LEU A 553 11.53 -9.67 7.13
C LEU A 553 12.21 -10.91 6.55
N TYR A 554 11.55 -12.06 6.56
CA TYR A 554 12.08 -13.31 6.00
C TYR A 554 12.33 -13.31 4.49
N THR A 555 11.58 -12.53 3.73
CA THR A 555 11.71 -12.50 2.26
C THR A 555 12.54 -11.31 1.78
N GLU A 556 12.56 -10.21 2.54
CA GLU A 556 13.18 -8.95 2.10
C GLU A 556 14.47 -8.58 2.83
N VAL A 557 14.60 -8.99 4.09
CA VAL A 557 15.74 -8.68 4.98
C VAL A 557 16.67 -9.87 5.14
N VAL A 558 16.14 -11.06 5.48
CA VAL A 558 16.98 -12.26 5.70
C VAL A 558 17.91 -12.53 4.52
N PRO A 559 17.49 -12.49 3.24
CA PRO A 559 18.42 -12.74 2.12
C PRO A 559 19.58 -11.75 2.03
N LYS A 560 19.50 -10.60 2.70
CA LYS A 560 20.54 -9.55 2.71
C LYS A 560 21.39 -9.56 3.98
N LEU A 561 20.95 -10.23 5.04
CA LEU A 561 21.76 -10.38 6.26
C LEU A 561 23.13 -10.97 5.91
N GLN A 562 24.20 -10.37 6.41
CA GLN A 562 25.57 -10.91 6.29
C GLN A 562 25.86 -11.88 7.43
N TYR A 563 25.34 -11.59 8.63
CA TYR A 563 25.31 -12.48 9.77
C TYR A 563 23.85 -12.66 10.21
N PHE A 564 23.44 -13.89 10.55
CA PHE A 564 22.09 -14.18 11.02
C PHE A 564 22.13 -14.44 12.54
N PRO A 565 21.98 -13.40 13.38
CA PRO A 565 21.91 -13.60 14.83
C PRO A 565 20.63 -14.36 15.17
N SER A 566 20.73 -15.33 16.07
CA SER A 566 19.56 -16.02 16.62
C SER A 566 19.89 -16.54 18.00
N ILE A 567 18.94 -16.52 18.93
CA ILE A 567 19.08 -17.15 20.25
C ILE A 567 19.31 -18.67 20.11
N SER A 568 18.78 -19.27 19.03
CA SER A 568 19.02 -20.68 18.71
C SER A 568 20.49 -20.99 18.38
N ASN A 569 21.32 -19.98 18.06
CA ASN A 569 22.72 -20.20 17.67
C ASN A 569 23.58 -20.81 18.78
N PHE A 570 23.13 -20.78 20.04
CA PHE A 570 23.83 -21.39 21.17
C PHE A 570 23.68 -22.93 21.22
N TYR A 571 22.69 -23.50 20.54
CA TYR A 571 22.42 -24.94 20.54
C TYR A 571 23.08 -25.61 19.33
N SER A 572 23.43 -26.90 19.37
CA SER A 572 23.91 -27.59 18.15
C SER A 572 22.80 -27.74 17.11
N PRO A 573 23.09 -27.78 15.79
CA PRO A 573 22.06 -27.94 14.75
C PRO A 573 21.10 -29.11 14.96
N GLN A 574 21.61 -30.24 15.46
CA GLN A 574 20.84 -31.47 15.73
C GLN A 574 19.84 -31.31 16.89
N ASN A 575 20.06 -30.32 17.76
CA ASN A 575 19.20 -30.03 18.92
C ASN A 575 18.26 -28.84 18.66
N ARG A 576 18.20 -28.34 17.42
CA ARG A 576 17.30 -27.25 17.02
C ARG A 576 16.11 -27.85 16.27
N PHE A 577 14.91 -27.52 16.74
CA PHE A 577 13.64 -28.02 16.23
C PHE A 577 12.74 -26.86 15.82
N VAL A 578 12.15 -26.95 14.63
CA VAL A 578 11.06 -26.08 14.22
C VAL A 578 9.84 -26.92 13.88
N MET A 579 8.69 -26.51 14.39
CA MET A 579 7.41 -27.17 14.14
C MET A 579 6.36 -26.15 13.73
N HIS A 580 5.73 -26.37 12.58
CA HIS A 580 4.62 -25.53 12.11
C HIS A 580 3.65 -26.33 11.24
N PRO A 581 2.36 -26.44 11.60
CA PRO A 581 1.38 -27.26 10.88
C PRO A 581 0.84 -26.56 9.62
N ALA A 582 1.75 -26.10 8.77
CA ALA A 582 1.48 -25.60 7.42
C ALA A 582 2.67 -25.92 6.51
N SER A 583 2.70 -25.34 5.30
CA SER A 583 3.80 -25.55 4.36
C SER A 583 5.12 -24.92 4.83
N VAL A 584 6.22 -25.64 4.65
CA VAL A 584 7.59 -25.15 4.87
C VAL A 584 7.97 -23.97 3.96
N SER A 585 7.28 -23.80 2.83
CA SER A 585 7.52 -22.69 1.90
C SER A 585 6.90 -21.37 2.38
N ASN A 586 5.91 -21.41 3.28
CA ASN A 586 5.23 -20.23 3.81
C ASN A 586 6.26 -19.25 4.41
N TYR A 587 6.15 -17.97 4.04
CA TYR A 587 7.07 -16.90 4.43
C TYR A 587 8.55 -17.21 4.20
N ASN A 588 8.91 -18.12 3.28
CA ASN A 588 10.29 -18.55 3.04
C ASN A 588 10.94 -19.27 4.26
N ARG A 589 10.14 -19.80 5.20
CA ARG A 589 10.61 -20.47 6.42
C ARG A 589 11.64 -21.56 6.17
N GLY A 590 11.44 -22.41 5.17
CA GLY A 590 12.40 -23.47 4.84
C GLY A 590 13.81 -22.96 4.58
N ASN A 591 13.97 -21.85 3.86
CA ASN A 591 15.30 -21.26 3.63
C ASN A 591 15.84 -20.57 4.88
N VAL A 592 14.98 -19.92 5.66
CA VAL A 592 15.33 -19.27 6.93
C VAL A 592 15.88 -20.29 7.93
N TYR A 593 15.12 -21.35 8.23
CA TYR A 593 15.50 -22.36 9.21
C TYR A 593 16.69 -23.21 8.77
N ARG A 594 16.82 -23.52 7.46
CA ARG A 594 18.06 -24.12 6.93
C ARG A 594 19.28 -23.23 7.16
N ARG A 595 19.15 -21.92 6.95
CA ARG A 595 20.24 -20.98 7.18
C ARG A 595 20.57 -20.81 8.67
N LEU A 596 19.56 -20.91 9.54
CA LEU A 596 19.72 -20.98 10.99
C LEU A 596 20.16 -22.37 11.48
N GLY A 597 20.44 -23.33 10.60
CA GLY A 597 20.95 -24.65 10.97
C GLY A 597 19.99 -25.48 11.83
N PHE A 598 18.69 -25.42 11.55
CA PHE A 598 17.72 -26.34 12.17
C PHE A 598 17.70 -27.66 11.39
N ASP A 599 18.21 -28.74 12.00
CA ASP A 599 18.24 -30.05 11.36
C ASP A 599 16.86 -30.75 11.43
N ASN A 600 16.06 -30.43 12.46
CA ASN A 600 14.74 -31.02 12.66
C ASN A 600 13.66 -30.00 12.26
N MET A 601 13.21 -30.09 11.01
CA MET A 601 12.13 -29.27 10.47
C MET A 601 10.88 -30.13 10.25
N ILE A 602 9.82 -29.87 11.00
CA ILE A 602 8.57 -30.63 10.97
C ILE A 602 7.44 -29.70 10.53
N PHE A 603 6.98 -29.89 9.30
CA PHE A 603 5.92 -29.12 8.68
C PHE A 603 4.87 -30.07 8.11
N SER A 604 3.64 -29.60 7.93
CA SER A 604 2.58 -30.42 7.32
C SER A 604 2.86 -30.72 5.85
N GLU A 605 3.61 -29.84 5.17
CA GLU A 605 3.99 -30.01 3.78
C GLU A 605 5.45 -29.58 3.53
N GLY A 606 6.15 -30.32 2.68
CA GLY A 606 7.47 -29.97 2.16
C GLY A 606 8.67 -30.35 3.03
N THR A 607 8.46 -31.08 4.13
CA THR A 607 9.51 -31.71 4.94
C THR A 607 9.48 -33.23 4.86
N LYS A 608 10.57 -33.88 5.29
CA LYS A 608 10.68 -35.35 5.31
C LYS A 608 9.98 -35.95 6.53
N GLU A 609 10.04 -35.25 7.65
CA GLU A 609 9.41 -35.64 8.91
C GLU A 609 8.02 -35.04 8.99
N ASN A 610 7.06 -35.83 9.48
CA ASN A 610 5.66 -35.47 9.62
C ASN A 610 5.29 -35.41 11.11
N PHE A 611 4.20 -34.71 11.41
CA PHE A 611 3.55 -34.76 12.72
C PHE A 611 2.96 -36.15 12.99
N ASN A 612 3.10 -36.63 14.23
CA ASN A 612 2.48 -37.87 14.70
C ASN A 612 1.02 -37.63 15.09
N ASP A 613 0.77 -36.67 16.00
CA ASP A 613 -0.57 -36.19 16.30
C ASP A 613 -0.95 -35.05 15.35
N THR A 614 -2.07 -35.20 14.65
CA THR A 614 -2.59 -34.22 13.68
C THR A 614 -4.02 -33.79 14.00
N SER A 615 -4.48 -34.06 15.23
CA SER A 615 -5.84 -33.78 15.67
C SER A 615 -6.18 -32.30 15.50
N LYS A 616 -7.41 -32.02 15.07
CA LYS A 616 -7.89 -30.67 14.74
C LYS A 616 -8.87 -30.15 15.78
N VAL A 617 -8.80 -28.83 16.00
CA VAL A 617 -9.84 -28.05 16.66
C VAL A 617 -10.15 -26.89 15.71
N GLY A 618 -11.38 -26.88 15.22
CA GLY A 618 -11.81 -26.02 14.13
C GLY A 618 -11.22 -26.47 12.79
N VAL A 619 -10.73 -25.53 12.00
CA VAL A 619 -10.26 -25.79 10.63
C VAL A 619 -8.82 -26.35 10.59
N ASN A 620 -7.99 -25.94 11.56
CA ASN A 620 -6.55 -26.18 11.59
C ASN A 620 -6.15 -27.26 12.61
N MET A 621 -4.88 -27.69 12.57
CA MET A 621 -4.32 -28.57 13.62
C MET A 621 -4.43 -27.87 14.98
N SER A 622 -4.84 -28.63 15.99
CA SER A 622 -5.02 -28.12 17.35
C SER A 622 -3.69 -27.82 18.04
N ASP A 623 -3.71 -26.84 18.95
CA ASP A 623 -2.56 -26.51 19.79
C ASP A 623 -2.16 -27.71 20.67
N ALA A 624 -3.14 -28.45 21.20
CA ALA A 624 -2.91 -29.69 21.95
C ALA A 624 -2.12 -30.73 21.14
N ALA A 625 -2.50 -30.98 19.89
CA ALA A 625 -1.78 -31.91 19.03
C ALA A 625 -0.34 -31.45 18.78
N LEU A 626 -0.14 -30.17 18.51
CA LEU A 626 1.21 -29.62 18.32
C LEU A 626 2.04 -29.72 19.59
N TYR A 627 1.48 -29.44 20.77
CA TYR A 627 2.15 -29.60 22.06
C TYR A 627 2.52 -31.06 22.35
N ASN A 628 1.67 -32.03 22.00
CA ASN A 628 2.02 -33.46 22.11
C ASN A 628 3.24 -33.81 21.24
N ASN A 629 3.32 -33.29 20.02
CA ASN A 629 4.50 -33.51 19.15
C ASN A 629 5.78 -32.90 19.75
N ILE A 630 5.70 -31.79 20.49
CA ILE A 630 6.85 -31.24 21.23
C ILE A 630 7.28 -32.24 22.30
N LEU A 631 6.34 -32.68 23.15
CA LEU A 631 6.61 -33.59 24.26
C LEU A 631 7.25 -34.91 23.81
N GLU A 632 6.80 -35.45 22.67
CA GLU A 632 7.38 -36.67 22.08
C GLU A 632 8.84 -36.52 21.64
N LYS A 633 9.28 -35.30 21.35
CA LYS A 633 10.63 -34.99 20.86
C LYS A 633 11.55 -34.45 21.94
N LEU A 634 11.04 -34.12 23.12
CA LEU A 634 11.85 -33.67 24.24
C LEU A 634 12.81 -34.77 24.68
N ASP A 635 14.08 -34.41 24.85
CA ASP A 635 15.12 -35.27 25.39
C ASP A 635 15.63 -34.68 26.71
N THR A 636 15.62 -35.47 27.79
CA THR A 636 16.14 -35.04 29.10
C THR A 636 17.66 -35.04 29.16
N LYS A 637 18.34 -35.73 28.23
CA LYS A 637 19.81 -35.85 28.22
C LYS A 637 20.51 -34.73 27.46
N THR A 638 19.80 -34.04 26.58
CA THR A 638 20.35 -32.97 25.76
C THR A 638 19.54 -31.69 25.90
N SER A 639 20.21 -30.55 25.87
CA SER A 639 19.51 -29.25 25.83
C SER A 639 19.12 -28.94 24.39
N GLN A 640 17.85 -28.62 24.18
CA GLN A 640 17.24 -28.39 22.87
C GLN A 640 16.69 -26.96 22.75
N PHE A 641 16.53 -26.51 21.51
CA PHE A 641 15.84 -25.26 21.20
C PHE A 641 14.69 -25.54 20.24
N TYR A 642 13.48 -25.10 20.61
CA TYR A 642 12.28 -25.24 19.81
C TYR A 642 11.76 -23.89 19.35
N SER A 643 11.44 -23.78 18.07
CA SER A 643 10.69 -22.68 17.47
C SER A 643 9.35 -23.25 16.97
N ILE A 644 8.28 -22.96 17.71
CA ILE A 644 6.94 -23.52 17.51
C ILE A 644 6.02 -22.41 17.03
N ILE A 645 5.31 -22.67 15.94
CA ILE A 645 4.35 -21.73 15.35
C ILE A 645 3.02 -22.45 15.20
N THR A 646 2.03 -22.09 16.03
CA THR A 646 0.72 -22.74 16.00
C THR A 646 -0.12 -22.29 14.79
N MET A 647 -1.29 -22.92 14.58
CA MET A 647 -2.25 -22.53 13.52
C MET A 647 -3.71 -22.59 13.95
N GLN A 648 -4.04 -23.12 15.13
CA GLN A 648 -5.42 -23.40 15.55
C GLN A 648 -6.34 -22.17 15.39
N ASN A 649 -5.85 -21.02 15.85
CA ASN A 649 -6.60 -19.77 15.88
C ASN A 649 -6.41 -18.90 14.63
N HIS A 650 -5.80 -19.43 13.56
CA HIS A 650 -5.72 -18.73 12.27
C HIS A 650 -7.09 -18.71 11.57
N ALA A 651 -7.39 -17.64 10.82
CA ALA A 651 -8.60 -17.55 10.02
C ALA A 651 -8.67 -18.64 8.90
N PRO A 652 -9.87 -19.09 8.48
CA PRO A 652 -11.19 -18.75 9.02
C PRO A 652 -11.48 -19.45 10.36
N TRP A 653 -12.12 -18.72 11.29
CA TRP A 653 -12.53 -19.27 12.58
C TRP A 653 -13.87 -19.99 12.46
N SER A 654 -13.89 -21.28 12.74
CA SER A 654 -15.11 -22.09 12.75
C SER A 654 -14.93 -23.36 13.58
N ILE A 655 -15.68 -23.48 14.67
CA ILE A 655 -15.70 -24.62 15.60
C ILE A 655 -17.12 -24.90 16.15
N GLY A 656 -17.97 -23.88 16.27
CA GLY A 656 -19.37 -23.99 16.71
C GLY A 656 -19.57 -24.38 18.18
N SER A 657 -18.50 -24.73 18.90
CA SER A 657 -18.51 -25.14 20.30
C SER A 657 -17.26 -24.59 21.02
N PRO A 658 -17.29 -24.40 22.35
CA PRO A 658 -18.42 -24.52 23.26
C PRO A 658 -19.55 -23.51 22.97
N THR A 659 -20.80 -23.97 22.91
CA THR A 659 -21.95 -23.15 22.46
C THR A 659 -22.28 -21.99 23.39
N GLU A 660 -21.97 -22.15 24.68
CA GLU A 660 -22.18 -21.14 25.72
C GLU A 660 -21.18 -19.98 25.67
N VAL A 661 -20.07 -20.13 24.95
CA VAL A 661 -19.14 -19.03 24.67
C VAL A 661 -19.70 -18.19 23.52
N ILE A 662 -20.01 -16.94 23.83
CA ILE A 662 -20.53 -15.93 22.91
C ILE A 662 -19.73 -14.65 23.15
N ALA A 663 -19.30 -13.99 22.10
CA ALA A 663 -18.61 -12.70 22.18
C ALA A 663 -19.17 -11.72 21.14
N THR A 664 -19.40 -10.49 21.58
CA THR A 664 -20.02 -9.43 20.76
C THR A 664 -19.28 -8.11 20.89
N GLY A 665 -19.25 -7.32 19.82
CA GLY A 665 -18.69 -5.98 19.80
C GLY A 665 -19.74 -4.89 19.57
N ASN A 666 -19.53 -3.72 20.18
CA ASN A 666 -20.37 -2.55 19.97
C ASN A 666 -20.41 -2.13 18.49
N ASN A 667 -21.62 -2.06 17.93
CA ASN A 667 -21.87 -1.73 16.52
C ASN A 667 -21.28 -2.71 15.50
N PHE A 668 -20.96 -3.94 15.91
CA PHE A 668 -20.57 -5.00 14.97
C PHE A 668 -21.80 -5.48 14.21
N SER A 669 -21.60 -5.81 12.93
CA SER A 669 -22.54 -6.59 12.14
C SER A 669 -22.67 -8.02 12.67
N GLU A 670 -23.71 -8.73 12.25
CA GLU A 670 -23.92 -10.13 12.59
C GLU A 670 -22.70 -10.98 12.21
N SER A 671 -22.18 -10.83 11.00
CA SER A 671 -20.98 -11.55 10.54
C SER A 671 -19.71 -11.22 11.34
N GLU A 672 -19.55 -9.99 11.83
CA GLU A 672 -18.40 -9.61 12.67
C GLU A 672 -18.52 -10.23 14.07
N ASN A 673 -19.73 -10.28 14.64
CA ASN A 673 -19.99 -10.96 15.92
C ASN A 673 -19.84 -12.48 15.80
N ASP A 674 -20.25 -13.08 14.69
CA ASP A 674 -20.06 -14.51 14.43
C ASP A 674 -18.57 -14.88 14.42
N ASN A 675 -17.76 -14.12 13.67
CA ASN A 675 -16.30 -14.32 13.63
C ASN A 675 -15.66 -14.14 15.02
N LEU A 676 -16.06 -13.10 15.76
CA LEU A 676 -15.59 -12.86 17.12
C LEU A 676 -15.96 -14.00 18.08
N THR A 677 -17.18 -14.54 17.97
CA THR A 677 -17.65 -15.66 18.79
C THR A 677 -16.89 -16.95 18.47
N GLU A 678 -16.69 -17.28 17.19
CA GLU A 678 -15.93 -18.46 16.78
C GLU A 678 -14.46 -18.37 17.20
N TYR A 679 -13.85 -17.19 17.09
CA TYR A 679 -12.52 -16.94 17.61
C TYR A 679 -12.45 -17.09 19.15
N ALA A 680 -13.40 -16.51 19.89
CA ALA A 680 -13.48 -16.62 21.34
C ALA A 680 -13.60 -18.08 21.80
N ARG A 681 -14.36 -18.91 21.07
CA ARG A 681 -14.46 -20.36 21.32
C ARG A 681 -13.11 -21.06 21.17
N LEU A 682 -12.40 -20.81 20.07
CA LEU A 682 -11.07 -21.39 19.82
C LEU A 682 -10.06 -21.01 20.91
N LEU A 683 -10.08 -19.76 21.40
CA LEU A 683 -9.22 -19.33 22.51
C LEU A 683 -9.41 -20.18 23.77
N THR A 684 -10.63 -20.61 24.08
CA THR A 684 -10.86 -21.47 25.28
C THR A 684 -10.18 -22.83 25.16
N TYR A 685 -9.99 -23.36 23.95
CA TYR A 685 -9.23 -24.59 23.73
C TYR A 685 -7.72 -24.35 23.85
N THR A 686 -7.21 -23.25 23.31
CA THR A 686 -5.81 -22.86 23.47
C THR A 686 -5.48 -22.68 24.95
N ASP A 687 -6.28 -21.92 25.69
CA ASP A 687 -6.11 -21.65 27.12
C ASP A 687 -5.94 -22.95 27.94
N LYS A 688 -6.85 -23.91 27.74
CA LYS A 688 -6.78 -25.22 28.38
C LYS A 688 -5.55 -26.02 27.93
N SER A 689 -5.29 -26.07 26.62
CA SER A 689 -4.18 -26.86 26.06
C SER A 689 -2.82 -26.35 26.51
N THR A 690 -2.67 -25.03 26.70
CA THR A 690 -1.45 -24.41 27.23
C THR A 690 -1.21 -24.82 28.68
N MET A 691 -2.25 -24.80 29.53
CA MET A 691 -2.11 -25.29 30.92
C MET A 691 -1.73 -26.77 30.95
N ASP A 692 -2.47 -27.63 30.22
CA ASP A 692 -2.20 -29.07 30.16
C ASP A 692 -0.76 -29.37 29.67
N PHE A 693 -0.22 -28.53 28.76
CA PHE A 693 1.15 -28.64 28.29
C PHE A 693 2.16 -28.26 29.37
N LEU A 694 2.01 -27.10 30.02
CA LEU A 694 2.93 -26.67 31.08
C LEU A 694 2.89 -27.62 32.29
N ASP A 695 1.72 -28.16 32.63
CA ASP A 695 1.57 -29.19 33.67
C ASP A 695 2.41 -30.43 33.35
N LYS A 696 2.38 -30.92 32.10
CA LYS A 696 3.23 -32.04 31.68
C LYS A 696 4.72 -31.67 31.69
N VAL A 697 5.08 -30.48 31.21
CA VAL A 697 6.48 -30.00 31.22
C VAL A 697 7.02 -29.85 32.65
N SER A 698 6.16 -29.46 33.61
CA SER A 698 6.54 -29.32 35.02
C SER A 698 7.01 -30.62 35.67
N GLN A 699 6.62 -31.78 35.13
CA GLN A 699 6.98 -33.10 35.65
C GLN A 699 8.29 -33.65 35.04
N ILE A 700 8.93 -32.92 34.12
CA ILE A 700 10.14 -33.37 33.43
C ILE A 700 11.37 -32.99 34.26
N GLU A 701 12.22 -33.97 34.59
CA GLU A 701 13.49 -33.78 35.32
C GLU A 701 14.61 -33.18 34.42
N LYS A 702 14.32 -32.03 33.80
CA LYS A 702 15.23 -31.22 32.99
C LYS A 702 14.77 -29.77 33.03
N ASP A 703 15.68 -28.83 33.18
CA ASP A 703 15.33 -27.41 33.13
C ASP A 703 14.80 -27.03 31.73
N ILE A 704 13.57 -26.53 31.69
CA ILE A 704 12.85 -26.11 30.49
C ILE A 704 12.27 -24.72 30.73
N THR A 705 12.55 -23.79 29.82
CA THR A 705 11.94 -22.46 29.81
C THR A 705 11.10 -22.29 28.53
N VAL A 706 9.85 -21.87 28.70
CA VAL A 706 8.89 -21.58 27.62
C VAL A 706 8.74 -20.07 27.47
N VAL A 707 9.01 -19.55 26.27
CA VAL A 707 8.66 -18.18 25.87
C VAL A 707 7.40 -18.28 25.03
N PHE A 708 6.25 -17.92 25.61
CA PHE A 708 4.96 -17.96 24.96
C PHE A 708 4.49 -16.55 24.62
N TYR A 709 4.04 -16.33 23.39
CA TYR A 709 3.52 -15.03 22.96
C TYR A 709 2.49 -15.17 21.86
N GLY A 710 1.47 -14.30 21.89
CA GLY A 710 0.62 -14.05 20.73
C GLY A 710 1.35 -13.17 19.72
N ASP A 711 1.31 -13.49 18.43
CA ASP A 711 1.99 -12.70 17.41
C ASP A 711 1.26 -11.40 17.06
N HIS A 712 -0.04 -11.45 16.79
CA HIS A 712 -0.88 -10.28 16.51
C HIS A 712 -2.34 -10.50 16.95
N LEU A 713 -3.15 -9.44 16.97
CA LEU A 713 -4.61 -9.58 17.08
C LEU A 713 -5.19 -10.21 15.80
N PRO A 714 -6.29 -10.98 15.87
CA PRO A 714 -6.97 -11.49 14.67
C PRO A 714 -7.58 -10.34 13.85
N GLY A 715 -7.54 -10.46 12.52
CA GLY A 715 -8.04 -9.45 11.58
C GLY A 715 -9.57 -9.38 11.47
N LEU A 716 -10.30 -9.62 12.56
CA LEU A 716 -11.77 -9.65 12.60
C LEU A 716 -12.40 -8.37 13.15
N TYR A 717 -11.63 -7.55 13.87
CA TYR A 717 -12.16 -6.34 14.49
C TYR A 717 -12.22 -5.19 13.47
N PRO A 718 -13.35 -4.48 13.35
CA PRO A 718 -13.45 -3.31 12.48
C PRO A 718 -12.69 -2.12 13.06
N ASP A 719 -12.03 -1.32 12.22
CA ASP A 719 -11.29 -0.10 12.60
C ASP A 719 -12.05 0.81 13.58
N SER A 720 -13.38 0.85 13.49
CA SER A 720 -14.23 1.66 14.37
C SER A 720 -14.12 1.30 15.85
N ILE A 721 -13.81 0.04 16.20
CA ILE A 721 -13.69 -0.37 17.61
C ILE A 721 -12.44 0.24 18.26
N PHE A 722 -11.38 0.49 17.47
CA PHE A 722 -10.11 0.97 17.99
C PHE A 722 -10.03 2.50 18.10
N ARG A 723 -11.07 3.24 17.66
CA ARG A 723 -11.08 4.71 17.76
C ARG A 723 -11.01 5.16 19.23
N GLY A 724 -9.99 5.94 19.56
CA GLY A 724 -9.71 6.38 20.93
C GLY A 724 -9.04 5.33 21.81
N GLN A 725 -8.65 4.18 21.25
CA GLN A 725 -7.87 3.13 21.90
C GLN A 725 -6.91 2.44 20.90
N GLU A 726 -6.32 3.21 19.99
CA GLU A 726 -5.57 2.71 18.82
C GLU A 726 -4.43 1.75 19.22
N ASP A 727 -3.76 2.03 20.34
CA ASP A 727 -2.69 1.17 20.87
C ASP A 727 -3.13 -0.25 21.21
N SER A 728 -4.42 -0.47 21.52
CA SER A 728 -4.95 -1.80 21.86
C SER A 728 -4.98 -2.75 20.67
N GLN A 729 -5.01 -2.22 19.44
CA GLN A 729 -5.00 -2.99 18.20
C GLN A 729 -3.72 -3.82 18.03
N TYR A 730 -2.65 -3.42 18.70
CA TYR A 730 -1.30 -3.95 18.54
C TYR A 730 -0.75 -4.55 19.83
N LYS A 731 -1.59 -5.01 20.77
CA LYS A 731 -1.17 -5.54 22.07
C LYS A 731 -1.64 -6.98 22.30
N THR A 732 -0.73 -7.94 22.18
CA THR A 732 -0.96 -9.36 22.47
C THR A 732 -0.43 -9.74 23.85
N ASP A 733 -0.70 -10.97 24.28
CA ASP A 733 -0.24 -11.51 25.57
C ASP A 733 1.10 -12.24 25.43
N TYR A 734 1.94 -12.17 26.46
CA TYR A 734 3.13 -13.02 26.56
C TYR A 734 3.43 -13.46 27.99
N PHE A 735 4.17 -14.55 28.13
CA PHE A 735 4.84 -14.95 29.36
C PHE A 735 6.13 -15.72 29.08
N ILE A 736 7.07 -15.67 30.02
CA ILE A 736 8.28 -16.49 30.05
C ILE A 736 8.22 -17.33 31.31
N TRP A 737 7.97 -18.64 31.17
CA TRP A 737 7.77 -19.56 32.28
C TRP A 737 8.87 -20.62 32.33
N SER A 738 9.39 -20.92 33.52
CA SER A 738 10.33 -22.04 33.71
C SER A 738 9.72 -23.10 34.63
N ASN A 739 9.95 -24.39 34.34
CA ASN A 739 9.47 -25.48 35.20
C ASN A 739 10.18 -25.51 36.56
N HIS A 740 11.45 -25.11 36.59
CA HIS A 740 12.26 -24.90 37.79
C HIS A 740 12.81 -23.47 37.82
N ASP A 741 13.09 -22.94 39.02
CA ASP A 741 13.68 -21.61 39.23
C ASP A 741 12.97 -20.47 38.48
N ASN A 742 11.64 -20.52 38.50
CA ASN A 742 10.78 -19.56 37.84
C ASN A 742 10.91 -18.17 38.48
N ASN A 743 11.22 -17.16 37.67
CA ASN A 743 11.36 -15.77 38.11
C ASN A 743 10.18 -14.91 37.67
N GLN A 744 9.94 -13.81 38.38
CA GLN A 744 8.91 -12.84 38.03
C GLN A 744 9.54 -11.44 37.90
N LEU A 745 9.97 -11.12 36.68
CA LEU A 745 10.47 -9.80 36.31
C LEU A 745 9.32 -8.87 35.92
N ASN A 746 9.47 -7.57 36.17
CA ASN A 746 8.44 -6.58 35.88
C ASN A 746 8.66 -5.92 34.51
N TYR A 747 8.07 -6.49 33.47
CA TYR A 747 8.02 -5.94 32.11
C TYR A 747 6.58 -5.93 31.59
N PRO A 748 5.78 -4.91 31.95
CA PRO A 748 4.35 -4.91 31.61
C PRO A 748 4.09 -4.78 30.09
N LEU A 749 5.06 -4.28 29.33
CA LEU A 749 4.97 -4.07 27.89
C LEU A 749 6.36 -4.22 27.26
N VAL A 750 6.48 -5.09 26.26
CA VAL A 750 7.73 -5.34 25.49
C VAL A 750 7.45 -5.41 23.99
N ASN A 751 8.48 -5.34 23.15
CA ASN A 751 8.38 -5.73 21.74
C ASN A 751 8.81 -7.19 21.57
N SER A 752 8.39 -7.85 20.49
CA SER A 752 8.80 -9.23 20.20
C SER A 752 10.33 -9.37 20.11
N SER A 753 11.06 -8.32 19.70
CA SER A 753 12.53 -8.30 19.65
C SER A 753 13.21 -8.27 21.02
N ASP A 754 12.48 -8.04 22.10
CA ASP A 754 13.04 -8.05 23.45
C ASP A 754 13.16 -9.46 24.04
N PHE A 755 12.40 -10.44 23.52
CA PHE A 755 12.32 -11.78 24.12
C PHE A 755 13.66 -12.49 24.33
N PRO A 756 14.66 -12.43 23.42
CA PRO A 756 15.97 -13.01 23.71
C PRO A 756 16.65 -12.41 24.94
N ALA A 757 16.56 -11.11 25.15
CA ALA A 757 17.16 -10.43 26.29
C ALA A 757 16.39 -10.72 27.58
N GLU A 758 15.06 -10.69 27.50
CA GLU A 758 14.19 -10.97 28.63
C GLU A 758 14.30 -12.43 29.09
N LEU A 759 14.38 -13.39 28.14
CA LEU A 759 14.68 -14.79 28.43
C LEU A 759 15.98 -14.91 29.22
N LEU A 760 17.09 -14.35 28.71
CA LEU A 760 18.40 -14.47 29.36
C LEU A 760 18.42 -13.81 30.74
N LYS A 761 17.58 -12.78 30.97
CA LYS A 761 17.40 -12.17 32.29
C LYS A 761 16.55 -13.05 33.21
N HIS A 762 15.43 -13.59 32.72
CA HIS A 762 14.56 -14.50 33.46
C HIS A 762 15.29 -15.78 33.88
N THR A 763 16.16 -16.32 33.04
CA THR A 763 16.92 -17.55 33.31
C THR A 763 18.26 -17.30 33.99
N ASN A 764 18.55 -16.06 34.38
CA ASN A 764 19.83 -15.61 34.95
C ASN A 764 21.05 -16.15 34.16
N SER A 765 20.94 -16.14 32.82
CA SER A 765 21.92 -16.72 31.90
C SER A 765 22.91 -15.68 31.37
N LYS A 766 24.15 -16.12 31.15
CA LYS A 766 25.23 -15.31 30.58
C LYS A 766 24.85 -14.76 29.20
N VAL A 767 25.32 -13.55 28.91
CA VAL A 767 25.07 -12.81 27.67
C VAL A 767 26.35 -12.63 26.85
N SER A 768 26.20 -12.59 25.53
CA SER A 768 27.23 -12.07 24.62
C SER A 768 27.21 -10.53 24.62
N PRO A 769 28.21 -9.85 24.04
CA PRO A 769 28.15 -8.40 23.82
C PRO A 769 26.88 -7.94 23.09
N TYR A 770 26.42 -8.71 22.10
CA TYR A 770 25.16 -8.46 21.41
C TYR A 770 23.95 -8.52 22.36
N TYR A 771 23.83 -9.59 23.15
CA TYR A 771 22.72 -9.71 24.11
C TYR A 771 22.84 -8.75 25.30
N ALA A 772 24.04 -8.26 25.63
CA ALA A 772 24.23 -7.17 26.59
C ALA A 772 23.68 -5.84 26.04
N LEU A 773 23.87 -5.55 24.74
CA LEU A 773 23.22 -4.42 24.07
C LEU A 773 21.69 -4.59 24.10
N LEU A 774 21.17 -5.76 23.73
CA LEU A 774 19.72 -6.00 23.77
C LEU A 774 19.15 -5.91 25.19
N THR A 775 19.86 -6.38 26.21
CA THR A 775 19.46 -6.23 27.62
C THR A 775 19.38 -4.75 28.00
N LYS A 776 20.34 -3.93 27.55
CA LYS A 776 20.29 -2.48 27.80
C LYS A 776 19.14 -1.82 27.04
N VAL A 777 18.81 -2.29 25.82
CA VAL A 777 17.64 -1.80 25.06
C VAL A 777 16.34 -2.14 25.79
N LEU A 778 16.15 -3.39 26.21
CA LEU A 778 15.00 -3.82 27.03
C LEU A 778 14.83 -2.93 28.27
N ASP A 779 15.90 -2.65 29.00
CA ASP A 779 15.83 -1.88 30.25
C ASP A 779 15.62 -0.37 30.04
N GLU A 780 16.15 0.19 28.95
CA GLU A 780 16.33 1.65 28.82
C GLU A 780 15.70 2.28 27.57
N ALA A 781 15.43 1.53 26.50
CA ALA A 781 15.16 2.11 25.18
C ALA A 781 14.17 1.33 24.29
N SER A 782 13.44 0.35 24.83
CA SER A 782 12.37 -0.36 24.12
C SER A 782 11.07 0.47 24.05
N ILE A 783 10.02 -0.12 23.47
CA ILE A 783 8.77 0.52 23.07
C ILE A 783 7.93 1.05 24.24
N ASP A 784 8.16 0.59 25.47
CA ASP A 784 7.50 1.11 26.67
C ASP A 784 8.10 2.45 27.15
N LYS A 785 9.23 2.88 26.56
CA LYS A 785 9.90 4.15 26.87
C LYS A 785 9.60 5.20 25.78
N ILE A 786 8.64 6.10 26.07
CA ILE A 786 8.19 7.12 25.11
C ILE A 786 9.20 8.29 24.98
N ASP A 787 9.76 8.75 26.11
CA ASP A 787 10.67 9.91 26.15
C ASP A 787 12.10 9.51 26.53
N LEU A 788 12.90 9.15 25.53
CA LEU A 788 14.29 8.75 25.73
C LEU A 788 15.19 9.95 26.09
N ASN A 789 15.91 9.83 27.21
CA ASN A 789 17.00 10.72 27.60
C ASN A 789 18.23 10.56 26.68
N ALA A 790 19.28 11.36 26.89
CA ALA A 790 20.45 11.35 26.02
C ALA A 790 21.18 9.98 25.99
N GLU A 791 21.29 9.28 27.11
CA GLU A 791 21.92 7.96 27.17
C GLU A 791 21.05 6.90 26.49
N GLN A 792 19.75 6.91 26.75
CA GLN A 792 18.78 5.99 26.16
C GLN A 792 18.75 6.12 24.63
N LYS A 793 18.83 7.36 24.11
CA LYS A 793 18.96 7.62 22.66
C LYS A 793 20.25 7.04 22.08
N ILE A 794 21.35 7.06 22.82
CA ILE A 794 22.60 6.43 22.40
C ILE A 794 22.45 4.91 22.34
N THR A 795 21.77 4.30 23.32
CA THR A 795 21.49 2.85 23.31
C THR A 795 20.66 2.45 22.09
N ALA A 796 19.57 3.16 21.80
CA ALA A 796 18.75 2.93 20.61
C ALA A 796 19.55 3.11 19.30
N GLU A 797 20.38 4.16 19.20
CA GLU A 797 21.22 4.40 18.03
C GLU A 797 22.35 3.35 17.88
N ASP A 798 22.92 2.87 18.98
CA ASP A 798 23.90 1.79 18.96
C ASP A 798 23.26 0.51 18.40
N LEU A 799 22.04 0.13 18.82
CA LEU A 799 21.29 -0.99 18.22
C LEU A 799 21.04 -0.78 16.73
N LYS A 800 20.59 0.42 16.33
CA LYS A 800 20.35 0.76 14.93
C LYS A 800 21.60 0.62 14.07
N LEU A 801 22.76 1.01 14.59
CA LEU A 801 24.05 0.84 13.92
C LEU A 801 24.45 -0.63 13.78
N VAL A 802 24.28 -1.43 14.82
CA VAL A 802 24.53 -2.87 14.80
C VAL A 802 23.62 -3.56 13.78
N GLN A 803 22.32 -3.27 13.82
CA GLN A 803 21.32 -3.81 12.90
C GLN A 803 21.60 -3.42 11.45
N TYR A 804 22.02 -2.18 11.19
CA TYR A 804 22.46 -1.77 9.85
C TYR A 804 23.72 -2.51 9.41
N ASP A 805 24.72 -2.66 10.29
CA ASP A 805 25.98 -3.34 10.01
C ASP A 805 25.78 -4.80 9.59
N MET A 806 24.85 -5.50 10.25
CA MET A 806 24.48 -6.89 9.95
C MET A 806 23.70 -7.06 8.64
N THR A 807 22.94 -6.03 8.23
CA THR A 807 21.99 -6.12 7.12
C THR A 807 22.58 -5.56 5.83
N LEU A 808 22.67 -4.23 5.71
CA LEU A 808 23.12 -3.55 4.49
C LEU A 808 24.57 -3.03 4.58
N GLY A 809 25.16 -3.06 5.78
CA GLY A 809 26.49 -2.54 6.05
C GLY A 809 27.63 -3.42 5.53
N LYS A 810 28.78 -3.29 6.19
CA LYS A 810 30.05 -3.96 5.90
C LYS A 810 30.37 -5.07 6.91
N ASN A 811 29.45 -5.34 7.85
CA ASN A 811 29.58 -6.36 8.90
C ASN A 811 30.91 -6.27 9.66
N TYR A 812 31.26 -5.05 10.10
CA TYR A 812 32.49 -4.78 10.86
C TYR A 812 32.57 -5.52 12.20
N LEU A 813 31.46 -6.01 12.73
CA LEU A 813 31.39 -6.69 14.03
C LEU A 813 31.69 -8.20 13.98
N MET A 814 31.63 -8.83 12.80
CA MET A 814 31.74 -10.29 12.65
C MET A 814 32.99 -10.88 13.33
N ASP A 815 34.15 -10.30 13.04
CA ASP A 815 35.44 -10.83 13.50
C ASP A 815 35.84 -10.34 14.89
N GLN A 816 34.95 -9.59 15.57
CA GLN A 816 35.24 -9.02 16.88
C GLN A 816 34.75 -9.88 18.04
N GLY A 817 34.17 -11.06 17.80
CA GLY A 817 33.58 -11.89 18.85
C GLY A 817 32.35 -11.26 19.52
N PHE A 818 31.70 -10.30 18.84
CA PHE A 818 30.55 -9.55 19.38
C PHE A 818 29.32 -10.43 19.65
N TYR A 819 29.22 -11.57 18.97
CA TYR A 819 28.09 -12.50 19.04
C TYR A 819 28.32 -13.72 19.95
N LYS A 820 29.53 -13.88 20.50
CA LYS A 820 29.88 -15.02 21.35
C LYS A 820 29.80 -14.62 22.83
N ILE A 821 29.36 -15.53 23.68
CA ILE A 821 29.56 -15.39 25.14
C ILE A 821 31.08 -15.52 25.35
N GLY A 822 31.68 -14.55 26.03
CA GLY A 822 33.11 -14.61 26.38
C GLY A 822 33.35 -15.64 27.49
N ASP A 823 34.59 -16.13 27.58
CA ASP A 823 35.01 -17.07 28.61
C ASP A 823 34.83 -16.50 30.04
#